data_AF-A0AA42KGW8-F1
#
_entry.id   AF-A0AA42KGW8-F1
#
_cell.length_a   1.000
_cell.length_b   1.000
_cell.length_c   1.000
_cell.angle_alpha   90.00
_cell.angle_beta   90.00
_cell.angle_gamma   90.00
#
_symmetry.space_group_name_H-M   'P 1'
#
loop_
_entity.id
_entity.type
_entity.pdbx_description
1 polymer ?
#
loop_
_entity_poly.entity_id
_entity_poly.type
_entity_poly.pdbx_seq_one_letter_code
_entity_poly.pdbx_strand_id
1 'polypeptide(L)'
;MQPVSGSKLLIIAVVCGVLAGGAAWMYLKSKEAQYREAYKPPVERKVTLIVPRQDMGKAEVIRKEKVAALDVPAQFVPSGAVLAQDWKKLDGRMVEAPLQKGKPITWSAVEGSSVSRFSENVELGKRGKTVKISKINSFDGLLRPGDHVDLLGTFSATDIGLQKQPNYADDVIMTVLENVVVLAAGREDASGRKYETFFDRNSADGFNMNFSTVTLQLTPQQVARVELAEKSGELVAVLRHPKDTSFAKLGQVTVANLLDPPPAETADVVLGADGQLVGRIVGDNVVDAQGRIVGKMVDGKAVSFDGKTLGTVAKNVAANDPLLRMRERADVVRDADGNVVGRIKDGKVLDADGKVIGVVKNGQAVGLKGETLGRVERNAALDAQGRVIDMSKSTAQASPQKRGSEQQIVRDATGKVIGRVVDGKVVDANGQVIGVVKDGKPVGLEGKVLGQVSTAVVDAQGKVVGQIGEVVRDANGKIIGRVIDGQVVDGNGKVIGKIKDGKALTADGKALGQVDKVMLDEQGRPKDDGVRVARDASGKVLGTVVGDRVLDEQGREVGKLVDGKVIGKDGQVLADAVDIEVQQDAVRVARDASGKAIGTVKGDTVYDASGKVVGKLVDGKVVDANGNVLASGISAAVEGQAQADTALAVAGEAQEGAAPQASRMVQFIPGGTGKDGIIPIQTIRME
;
A
#
# COMPACT_ATOMS: atom_id res chain seq x y z
N MET A 1 29.94 80.61 -84.31
CA MET A 1 29.86 79.17 -84.65
C MET A 1 30.54 78.99 -86.00
N GLN A 2 31.73 78.38 -86.05
CA GLN A 2 32.41 78.16 -87.32
C GLN A 2 31.66 77.07 -88.12
N PRO A 3 31.36 77.29 -89.41
CA PRO A 3 30.58 76.35 -90.21
C PRO A 3 31.38 75.06 -90.42
N VAL A 4 30.86 73.95 -89.90
CA VAL A 4 31.49 72.64 -90.04
C VAL A 4 31.31 72.16 -91.48
N SER A 5 32.41 71.95 -92.21
CA SER A 5 32.43 71.45 -93.59
C SER A 5 31.58 70.19 -93.75
N GLY A 6 30.74 70.13 -94.79
CA GLY A 6 29.79 69.03 -95.05
C GLY A 6 30.42 67.64 -95.04
N SER A 7 31.71 67.52 -95.41
CA SER A 7 32.44 66.25 -95.36
C SER A 7 32.64 65.73 -93.94
N LYS A 8 32.78 66.60 -92.93
CA LYS A 8 32.89 66.20 -91.52
C LYS A 8 31.54 65.71 -90.97
N LEU A 9 30.44 66.34 -91.39
CA LEU A 9 29.09 65.89 -91.03
C LEU A 9 28.78 64.52 -91.64
N LEU A 10 29.23 64.26 -92.87
CA LEU A 10 29.05 62.95 -93.53
C LEU A 10 29.82 61.84 -92.81
N ILE A 11 31.06 62.10 -92.38
CA ILE A 11 31.86 61.12 -91.61
C ILE A 11 31.16 60.82 -90.27
N ILE A 12 30.67 61.83 -89.56
CA ILE A 12 29.95 61.63 -88.29
C ILE A 12 28.67 60.82 -88.51
N ALA A 13 27.91 61.10 -89.58
CA ALA A 13 26.69 60.36 -89.90
C ALA A 13 26.97 58.88 -90.19
N VAL A 14 28.04 58.58 -90.94
CA VAL A 14 28.46 57.20 -91.23
C VAL A 14 28.91 56.48 -89.95
N VAL A 15 29.71 57.13 -89.10
CA VAL A 15 30.16 56.55 -87.83
C VAL A 15 28.98 56.26 -86.90
N CYS A 16 28.03 57.20 -86.77
CA CYS A 16 26.81 56.98 -86.00
C CYS A 16 25.94 55.85 -86.59
N GLY A 17 25.85 55.75 -87.92
CA GLY A 17 25.13 54.67 -88.59
C GLY A 17 25.73 53.29 -88.32
N VAL A 18 27.06 53.17 -88.37
CA VAL A 18 27.77 51.92 -88.06
C VAL A 18 27.64 51.56 -86.57
N LEU A 19 27.74 52.54 -85.67
CA LEU A 19 27.54 52.32 -84.24
C LEU A 19 26.10 51.88 -83.92
N ALA A 20 25.10 52.52 -84.53
CA ALA A 20 23.70 52.13 -84.38
C ALA A 20 23.43 50.72 -84.92
N GLY A 21 23.98 50.40 -86.10
CA GLY A 21 23.89 49.05 -86.69
C GLY A 21 24.55 47.99 -85.82
N GLY A 22 25.74 48.27 -85.28
CA GLY A 22 26.46 47.38 -84.37
C GLY A 22 25.70 47.15 -83.05
N ALA A 23 25.14 48.20 -82.47
CA ALA A 23 24.32 48.12 -81.26
C ALA A 23 23.03 47.32 -81.49
N ALA A 24 22.35 47.54 -82.61
CA ALA A 24 21.15 46.79 -82.98
C ALA A 24 21.46 45.30 -83.20
N TRP A 25 22.56 44.98 -83.89
CA TRP A 25 22.99 43.59 -84.08
C TRP A 25 23.36 42.91 -82.76
N MET A 26 24.05 43.61 -81.86
CA MET A 26 24.38 43.08 -80.53
C MET A 26 23.13 42.86 -79.67
N TYR A 27 22.14 43.75 -79.75
CA TYR A 27 20.85 43.62 -79.06
C TYR A 27 20.02 42.46 -79.61
N LEU A 28 19.97 42.28 -80.93
CA LEU A 28 19.31 41.14 -81.57
C LEU A 28 19.96 39.82 -81.16
N LYS A 29 21.29 39.76 -81.17
CA LYS A 29 22.05 38.56 -80.78
C LYS A 29 21.88 38.23 -79.29
N SER A 30 21.81 39.24 -78.42
CA SER A 30 21.56 39.01 -76.98
C SER A 30 20.13 38.53 -76.73
N LYS A 31 19.14 39.07 -77.44
CA LYS A 31 17.75 38.60 -77.37
C LYS A 31 17.60 37.18 -77.92
N GLU A 32 18.24 36.85 -79.03
CA GLU A 32 18.20 35.50 -79.59
C GLU A 32 18.84 34.48 -78.64
N ALA A 33 19.95 34.82 -77.98
CA ALA A 33 20.55 33.98 -76.95
C ALA A 33 19.61 33.78 -75.75
N GLN A 34 18.94 34.86 -75.32
CA GLN A 34 17.97 34.82 -74.22
C GLN A 34 16.76 33.92 -74.55
N TYR A 35 16.23 33.99 -75.77
CA TYR A 35 15.13 33.11 -76.22
C TYR A 35 15.61 31.68 -76.45
N ARG A 36 16.84 31.47 -76.96
CA ARG A 36 17.42 30.14 -77.16
C ARG A 36 17.68 29.42 -75.84
N GLU A 37 18.05 30.13 -74.77
CA GLU A 37 18.15 29.56 -73.43
C GLU A 37 16.77 29.26 -72.83
N ALA A 38 15.77 30.11 -73.05
CA ALA A 38 14.40 29.86 -72.59
C ALA A 38 13.71 28.67 -73.29
N TYR A 39 14.12 28.32 -74.51
CA TYR A 39 13.58 27.21 -75.30
C TYR A 39 14.43 25.94 -75.29
N LYS A 40 15.53 25.86 -74.52
CA LYS A 40 16.21 24.58 -74.29
C LYS A 40 15.25 23.67 -73.49
N PRO A 41 14.73 22.56 -74.06
CA PRO A 41 13.88 21.67 -73.30
C PRO A 41 14.68 21.14 -72.09
N PRO A 42 14.12 21.16 -70.87
CA PRO A 42 14.79 20.64 -69.70
C PRO A 42 15.19 19.19 -69.95
N VAL A 43 16.42 18.83 -69.61
CA VAL A 43 16.89 17.44 -69.67
C VAL A 43 16.07 16.65 -68.66
N GLU A 44 14.98 16.04 -69.13
CA GLU A 44 14.14 15.21 -68.28
C GLU A 44 14.96 14.03 -67.78
N ARG A 45 15.25 14.02 -66.48
CA ARG A 45 15.92 12.91 -65.82
C ARG A 45 15.03 11.68 -65.95
N LYS A 46 15.40 10.75 -66.83
CA LYS A 46 14.76 9.45 -66.95
C LYS A 46 15.18 8.56 -65.78
N VAL A 47 14.23 7.82 -65.25
CA VAL A 47 14.42 6.85 -64.18
C VAL A 47 13.94 5.49 -64.69
N THR A 48 14.75 4.46 -64.50
CA THR A 48 14.44 3.10 -64.93
C THR A 48 13.66 2.37 -63.83
N LEU A 49 12.45 1.92 -64.15
CA LEU A 49 11.55 1.14 -63.30
C LEU A 49 11.57 -0.34 -63.70
N ILE A 50 11.10 -1.21 -62.81
CA ILE A 50 10.88 -2.64 -63.09
C ILE A 50 9.40 -2.90 -63.36
N VAL A 51 9.12 -3.59 -64.48
CA VAL A 51 7.76 -3.98 -64.91
C VAL A 51 7.68 -5.49 -65.19
N PRO A 52 6.53 -6.16 -65.02
CA PRO A 52 6.34 -7.55 -65.43
C PRO A 52 6.31 -7.70 -66.96
N ARG A 53 6.91 -8.77 -67.48
CA ARG A 53 6.86 -9.14 -68.92
C ARG A 53 5.55 -9.84 -69.30
N GLN A 54 4.88 -10.43 -68.33
CA GLN A 54 3.61 -11.14 -68.43
C GLN A 54 2.79 -10.86 -67.17
N ASP A 55 1.50 -11.14 -67.22
CA ASP A 55 0.66 -11.06 -66.02
C ASP A 55 1.16 -12.09 -64.99
N MET A 56 1.29 -11.65 -63.74
CA MET A 56 1.75 -12.48 -62.64
C MET A 56 0.66 -12.62 -61.58
N GLY A 57 0.41 -13.87 -61.17
CA GLY A 57 -0.59 -14.18 -60.15
C GLY A 57 -0.07 -13.92 -58.73
N LYS A 58 -0.99 -13.95 -57.76
CA LYS A 58 -0.63 -13.94 -56.33
C LYS A 58 0.21 -15.18 -56.00
N ALA A 59 1.18 -15.01 -55.10
CA ALA A 59 2.16 -16.01 -54.66
C ALA A 59 3.13 -16.49 -55.76
N GLU A 60 3.18 -15.82 -56.91
CA GLU A 60 4.16 -16.11 -57.95
C GLU A 60 5.51 -15.47 -57.62
N VAL A 61 6.61 -16.22 -57.79
CA VAL A 61 7.97 -15.73 -57.49
C VAL A 61 8.49 -14.86 -58.64
N ILE A 62 8.99 -13.68 -58.28
CA ILE A 62 9.65 -12.74 -59.19
C ILE A 62 11.08 -13.22 -59.46
N ARG A 63 11.39 -13.43 -60.74
CA ARG A 63 12.73 -13.75 -61.22
C ARG A 63 13.06 -12.89 -62.43
N LYS A 64 14.35 -12.80 -62.75
CA LYS A 64 14.87 -11.95 -63.84
C LYS A 64 14.20 -12.22 -65.19
N GLU A 65 13.77 -13.45 -65.43
CA GLU A 65 13.15 -13.87 -66.69
C GLU A 65 11.74 -13.29 -66.88
N LYS A 66 11.06 -12.94 -65.78
CA LYS A 66 9.65 -12.50 -65.76
C LYS A 66 9.48 -10.98 -65.71
N VAL A 67 10.57 -10.22 -65.61
CA VAL A 67 10.53 -8.76 -65.50
C VAL A 67 11.35 -8.06 -66.59
N ALA A 68 11.06 -6.79 -66.82
CA ALA A 68 11.76 -5.92 -67.76
C ALA A 68 12.03 -4.55 -67.12
N ALA A 69 13.02 -3.84 -67.65
CA ALA A 69 13.32 -2.45 -67.30
C ALA A 69 12.50 -1.51 -68.21
N LEU A 70 11.89 -0.48 -67.63
CA LEU A 70 11.13 0.55 -68.35
C LEU A 70 11.62 1.94 -67.93
N ASP A 71 12.10 2.72 -68.91
CA ASP A 71 12.54 4.09 -68.66
C ASP A 71 11.36 5.07 -68.71
N VAL A 72 11.15 5.79 -67.61
CA VAL A 72 10.05 6.76 -67.46
C VAL A 72 10.63 8.09 -66.98
N PRO A 73 10.15 9.26 -67.47
CA PRO A 73 10.56 10.55 -66.90
C PRO A 73 10.24 10.62 -65.40
N ALA A 74 11.15 11.17 -64.59
CA ALA A 74 11.04 11.17 -63.13
C ALA A 74 9.69 11.70 -62.60
N GLN A 75 9.07 12.66 -63.30
CA GLN A 75 7.78 13.25 -62.95
C GLN A 75 6.57 12.30 -63.06
N PHE A 76 6.69 11.21 -63.83
CA PHE A 76 5.62 10.24 -64.06
C PHE A 76 5.83 8.91 -63.32
N VAL A 77 6.82 8.84 -62.42
CA VAL A 77 7.09 7.65 -61.62
C VAL A 77 6.00 7.53 -60.53
N PRO A 78 5.23 6.42 -60.49
CA PRO A 78 4.26 6.19 -59.42
C PRO A 78 4.95 6.11 -58.05
N SER A 79 4.28 6.63 -57.01
CA SER A 79 4.79 6.53 -55.65
C SER A 79 4.98 5.06 -55.25
N GLY A 80 6.16 4.73 -54.72
CA GLY A 80 6.50 3.37 -54.29
C GLY A 80 6.83 2.38 -55.42
N ALA A 81 7.03 2.85 -56.67
CA ALA A 81 7.51 2.01 -57.76
C ALA A 81 8.94 1.49 -57.50
N VAL A 82 9.20 0.23 -57.88
CA VAL A 82 10.51 -0.40 -57.72
C VAL A 82 11.43 0.06 -58.84
N LEU A 83 12.54 0.69 -58.45
CA LEU A 83 13.58 1.17 -59.35
C LEU A 83 14.51 0.02 -59.78
N ALA A 84 15.09 0.10 -60.98
CA ALA A 84 16.01 -0.93 -61.49
C ALA A 84 17.25 -1.15 -60.60
N GLN A 85 17.72 -0.10 -59.92
CA GLN A 85 18.81 -0.17 -58.95
C GLN A 85 18.48 -1.05 -57.73
N ASP A 86 17.20 -1.20 -57.39
CA ASP A 86 16.72 -2.01 -56.28
C ASP A 86 16.40 -3.46 -56.68
N TRP A 87 16.79 -3.90 -57.90
CA TRP A 87 16.58 -5.26 -58.40
C TRP A 87 16.98 -6.35 -57.38
N LYS A 88 18.14 -6.20 -56.74
CA LYS A 88 18.64 -7.17 -55.74
C LYS A 88 17.69 -7.38 -54.57
N LYS A 89 16.88 -6.37 -54.22
CA LYS A 89 15.89 -6.47 -53.15
C LYS A 89 14.62 -7.16 -53.62
N LEU A 90 14.33 -7.16 -54.92
CA LEU A 90 13.11 -7.71 -55.52
C LEU A 90 13.26 -9.17 -55.94
N ASP A 91 14.46 -9.57 -56.36
CA ASP A 91 14.76 -10.92 -56.86
C ASP A 91 14.44 -12.00 -55.82
N GLY A 92 13.60 -12.97 -56.18
CA GLY A 92 13.16 -14.06 -55.31
C GLY A 92 11.96 -13.77 -54.42
N ARG A 93 11.39 -12.55 -54.43
CA ARG A 93 10.18 -12.22 -53.66
C ARG A 93 8.89 -12.73 -54.32
N MET A 94 7.84 -12.93 -53.51
CA MET A 94 6.51 -13.30 -54.01
C MET A 94 5.62 -12.08 -54.27
N VAL A 95 4.72 -12.22 -55.22
CA VAL A 95 3.68 -11.24 -55.55
C VAL A 95 2.51 -11.35 -54.55
N GLU A 96 2.18 -10.27 -53.84
CA GLU A 96 1.03 -10.26 -52.89
C GLU A 96 -0.30 -9.94 -53.57
N ALA A 97 -0.27 -9.17 -54.66
CA ALA A 97 -1.42 -8.75 -55.46
C ALA A 97 -1.16 -8.95 -56.96
N PRO A 98 -2.13 -9.39 -57.78
CA PRO A 98 -1.93 -9.66 -59.21
C PRO A 98 -1.27 -8.49 -59.93
N LEU A 99 -0.16 -8.75 -60.62
CA LEU A 99 0.57 -7.75 -61.39
C LEU A 99 0.24 -7.90 -62.88
N GLN A 100 -0.03 -6.77 -63.53
CA GLN A 100 -0.30 -6.75 -64.97
C GLN A 100 0.98 -6.45 -65.75
N LYS A 101 1.11 -7.07 -66.93
CA LYS A 101 2.19 -6.83 -67.88
C LYS A 101 2.37 -5.34 -68.14
N GLY A 102 3.61 -4.88 -68.08
CA GLY A 102 4.01 -3.51 -68.43
C GLY A 102 3.67 -2.43 -67.37
N LYS A 103 2.96 -2.77 -66.29
CA LYS A 103 2.75 -1.83 -65.17
C LYS A 103 3.94 -1.83 -64.21
N PRO A 104 4.38 -0.67 -63.69
CA PRO A 104 5.42 -0.62 -62.67
C PRO A 104 5.06 -1.46 -61.45
N ILE A 105 5.99 -2.32 -61.03
CA ILE A 105 5.87 -3.06 -59.78
C ILE A 105 6.03 -2.07 -58.63
N THR A 106 5.15 -2.13 -57.63
CA THR A 106 5.26 -1.31 -56.41
C THR A 106 5.68 -2.17 -55.22
N TRP A 107 6.35 -1.56 -54.24
CA TRP A 107 6.71 -2.25 -52.98
C TRP A 107 5.50 -2.75 -52.19
N SER A 108 4.32 -2.20 -52.42
CA SER A 108 3.06 -2.65 -51.81
C SER A 108 2.44 -3.87 -52.49
N ALA A 109 2.86 -4.20 -53.70
CA ALA A 109 2.34 -5.35 -54.46
C ALA A 109 3.24 -6.59 -54.36
N VAL A 110 4.35 -6.44 -53.64
CA VAL A 110 5.37 -7.46 -53.46
C VAL A 110 5.59 -7.64 -51.97
N GLU A 111 5.86 -8.87 -51.59
CA GLU A 111 6.22 -9.26 -50.24
C GLU A 111 7.21 -8.27 -49.59
N GLY A 112 6.92 -7.82 -48.37
CA GLY A 112 7.90 -7.11 -47.52
C GLY A 112 9.14 -7.98 -47.30
N SER A 113 10.29 -7.40 -46.92
CA SER A 113 11.59 -8.13 -46.86
C SER A 113 11.67 -9.31 -45.87
N SER A 114 10.57 -9.77 -45.31
CA SER A 114 10.48 -10.95 -44.46
C SER A 114 9.01 -11.40 -44.39
N VAL A 115 8.54 -12.33 -45.23
CA VAL A 115 7.59 -13.30 -44.67
C VAL A 115 8.44 -14.18 -43.78
N SER A 116 8.38 -13.88 -42.49
CA SER A 116 8.74 -14.85 -41.49
C SER A 116 7.92 -16.09 -41.80
N ARG A 117 8.56 -17.23 -42.07
CA ARG A 117 7.82 -18.50 -42.07
C ARG A 117 6.98 -18.51 -40.77
N PHE A 118 5.78 -19.08 -40.74
CA PHE A 118 5.04 -19.16 -39.47
C PHE A 118 5.89 -19.74 -38.31
N SER A 119 6.83 -20.63 -38.65
CA SER A 119 7.86 -21.17 -37.76
C SER A 119 8.85 -20.14 -37.17
N GLU A 120 9.10 -19.03 -37.85
CA GLU A 120 9.95 -17.92 -37.39
C GLU A 120 9.25 -17.03 -36.35
N ASN A 121 7.91 -17.11 -36.24
CA ASN A 121 7.17 -16.48 -35.14
C ASN A 121 7.21 -17.31 -33.85
N VAL A 122 7.76 -18.53 -33.91
CA VAL A 122 7.98 -19.38 -32.74
C VAL A 122 9.34 -19.06 -32.15
N GLU A 123 9.39 -18.67 -30.88
CA GLU A 123 10.64 -18.45 -30.17
C GLU A 123 11.57 -19.68 -30.19
N LEU A 124 12.87 -19.42 -30.29
CA LEU A 124 13.90 -20.47 -30.19
C LEU A 124 13.71 -21.27 -28.88
N GLY A 125 13.69 -22.60 -28.99
CA GLY A 125 13.45 -23.48 -27.84
C GLY A 125 11.97 -23.68 -27.48
N LYS A 126 11.03 -23.09 -28.23
CA LYS A 126 9.58 -23.36 -28.13
C LYS A 126 9.04 -24.00 -29.43
N ARG A 127 7.79 -24.44 -29.39
CA ARG A 127 7.07 -25.17 -30.45
C ARG A 127 5.66 -24.59 -30.57
N GLY A 128 5.18 -24.44 -31.79
CA GLY A 128 3.77 -24.16 -32.05
C GLY A 128 2.95 -25.45 -31.97
N LYS A 129 1.95 -25.51 -31.09
CA LYS A 129 0.95 -26.60 -31.08
C LYS A 129 -0.44 -26.01 -31.28
N THR A 130 -1.16 -26.49 -32.29
CA THR A 130 -2.59 -26.20 -32.45
C THR A 130 -3.40 -27.13 -31.56
N VAL A 131 -4.28 -26.58 -30.74
CA VAL A 131 -5.22 -27.31 -29.88
C VAL A 131 -6.65 -26.98 -30.25
N LYS A 132 -7.54 -27.96 -30.08
CA LYS A 132 -8.99 -27.76 -30.21
C LYS A 132 -9.55 -27.34 -28.85
N ILE A 133 -10.29 -26.23 -28.83
CA ILE A 133 -10.97 -25.72 -27.63
C ILE A 133 -12.47 -25.66 -27.84
N SER A 134 -13.25 -25.96 -26.79
CA SER A 134 -14.71 -25.99 -26.84
C SER A 134 -15.30 -24.61 -27.15
N LYS A 135 -16.18 -24.51 -28.15
CA LYS A 135 -16.77 -23.24 -28.61
C LYS A 135 -17.70 -22.59 -27.59
N ILE A 136 -18.41 -23.38 -26.79
CA ILE A 136 -19.40 -22.89 -25.82
C ILE A 136 -18.73 -22.03 -24.74
N ASN A 137 -17.45 -22.31 -24.44
CA ASN A 137 -16.72 -21.72 -23.33
C ASN A 137 -15.50 -20.88 -23.75
N SER A 138 -15.33 -20.58 -25.05
CA SER A 138 -14.15 -19.88 -25.58
C SER A 138 -14.52 -18.57 -26.28
N PHE A 139 -13.62 -17.58 -26.19
CA PHE A 139 -13.79 -16.24 -26.78
C PHE A 139 -13.97 -16.31 -28.31
N ASP A 140 -15.22 -16.26 -28.78
CA ASP A 140 -15.56 -16.46 -30.19
C ASP A 140 -14.99 -15.34 -31.08
N GLY A 141 -13.81 -15.56 -31.64
CA GLY A 141 -13.16 -14.65 -32.59
C GLY A 141 -12.50 -13.39 -31.97
N LEU A 142 -12.40 -13.30 -30.64
CA LEU A 142 -11.75 -12.18 -29.96
C LEU A 142 -10.25 -12.41 -29.70
N LEU A 143 -9.80 -13.66 -29.64
CA LEU A 143 -8.38 -13.98 -29.47
C LEU A 143 -7.57 -13.50 -30.67
N ARG A 144 -6.48 -12.79 -30.38
CA ARG A 144 -5.52 -12.32 -31.38
C ARG A 144 -4.13 -12.91 -31.13
N PRO A 145 -3.30 -13.05 -32.18
CA PRO A 145 -1.88 -13.33 -32.00
C PRO A 145 -1.24 -12.35 -31.03
N GLY A 146 -0.48 -12.87 -30.06
CA GLY A 146 0.14 -12.10 -28.98
C GLY A 146 -0.66 -12.06 -27.68
N ASP A 147 -1.92 -12.51 -27.67
CA ASP A 147 -2.68 -12.66 -26.43
C ASP A 147 -2.11 -13.79 -25.56
N HIS A 148 -2.34 -13.70 -24.25
CA HIS A 148 -1.94 -14.70 -23.28
C HIS A 148 -3.18 -15.44 -22.78
N VAL A 149 -3.12 -16.76 -22.67
CA VAL A 149 -4.23 -17.59 -22.20
C VAL A 149 -3.77 -18.61 -21.15
N ASP A 150 -4.71 -18.96 -20.27
CA ASP A 150 -4.62 -20.10 -19.38
C ASP A 150 -5.45 -21.24 -19.95
N LEU A 151 -4.92 -22.46 -19.91
CA LEU A 151 -5.60 -23.67 -20.34
C LEU A 151 -6.14 -24.41 -19.13
N LEU A 152 -7.46 -24.49 -19.04
CA LEU A 152 -8.16 -25.37 -18.11
C LEU A 152 -8.56 -26.65 -18.84
N GLY A 153 -8.55 -27.77 -18.13
CA GLY A 153 -9.00 -29.06 -18.65
C GLY A 153 -10.06 -29.66 -17.75
N THR A 154 -11.08 -30.23 -18.37
CA THR A 154 -12.11 -31.04 -17.72
C THR A 154 -11.84 -32.50 -18.01
N PHE A 155 -11.63 -33.30 -16.97
CA PHE A 155 -11.24 -34.71 -17.06
C PHE A 155 -12.18 -35.58 -16.22
N SER A 156 -12.36 -36.85 -16.59
CA SER A 156 -12.93 -37.83 -15.65
C SER A 156 -11.92 -38.11 -14.54
N ALA A 157 -12.38 -38.16 -13.29
CA ALA A 157 -11.57 -38.49 -12.13
C ALA A 157 -10.84 -39.84 -12.33
N THR A 158 -11.50 -40.82 -12.96
CA THR A 158 -10.90 -42.14 -13.22
C THR A 158 -9.75 -42.11 -14.22
N ASP A 159 -9.85 -41.27 -15.26
CA ASP A 159 -8.83 -41.14 -16.31
C ASP A 159 -7.54 -40.50 -15.79
N ILE A 160 -7.64 -39.67 -14.75
CA ILE A 160 -6.50 -39.01 -14.08
C ILE A 160 -6.08 -39.71 -12.78
N GLY A 161 -6.59 -40.92 -12.52
CA GLY A 161 -6.18 -41.75 -11.39
C GLY A 161 -6.72 -41.30 -10.02
N LEU A 162 -7.79 -40.51 -10.00
CA LEU A 162 -8.51 -40.10 -8.79
C LEU A 162 -9.63 -41.08 -8.46
N GLN A 163 -9.93 -41.20 -7.17
CA GLN A 163 -10.99 -42.09 -6.70
C GLN A 163 -12.35 -41.46 -6.98
N LYS A 164 -13.19 -42.19 -7.72
CA LYS A 164 -14.56 -41.77 -8.03
C LYS A 164 -15.37 -41.57 -6.75
N GLN A 165 -15.97 -40.39 -6.61
CA GLN A 165 -16.85 -40.12 -5.48
C GLN A 165 -18.26 -40.68 -5.76
N PRO A 166 -18.84 -41.48 -4.85
CA PRO A 166 -20.22 -41.93 -5.01
C PRO A 166 -21.17 -40.73 -4.95
N ASN A 167 -22.17 -40.72 -5.84
CA ASN A 167 -23.23 -39.69 -5.96
C ASN A 167 -22.84 -38.32 -6.54
N TYR A 168 -21.61 -38.14 -7.02
CA TYR A 168 -21.20 -36.90 -7.72
C TYR A 168 -20.84 -37.18 -9.17
N ALA A 169 -20.90 -36.14 -10.01
CA ALA A 169 -20.38 -36.26 -11.37
C ALA A 169 -18.87 -36.51 -11.32
N ASP A 170 -18.38 -37.26 -12.30
CA ASP A 170 -17.00 -37.72 -12.37
C ASP A 170 -16.02 -36.65 -12.88
N ASP A 171 -16.53 -35.45 -13.17
CA ASP A 171 -15.77 -34.38 -13.83
C ASP A 171 -14.91 -33.61 -12.82
N VAL A 172 -13.64 -33.46 -13.17
CA VAL A 172 -12.63 -32.71 -12.44
C VAL A 172 -12.06 -31.63 -13.35
N ILE A 173 -12.13 -30.38 -12.90
CA ILE A 173 -11.53 -29.25 -13.60
C ILE A 173 -10.21 -28.90 -12.92
N MET A 174 -9.15 -28.77 -13.72
CA MET A 174 -7.85 -28.31 -13.23
C MET A 174 -7.10 -27.50 -14.28
N THR A 175 -6.16 -26.68 -13.83
CA THR A 175 -5.28 -25.92 -14.72
C THR A 175 -4.23 -26.82 -15.35
N VAL A 176 -4.20 -26.86 -16.69
CA VAL A 176 -3.24 -27.63 -17.47
C VAL A 176 -1.96 -26.82 -17.67
N LEU A 177 -2.11 -25.56 -18.12
CA LEU A 177 -1.04 -24.60 -18.31
C LEU A 177 -1.54 -23.18 -18.02
N GLU A 178 -0.63 -22.33 -17.56
CA GLU A 178 -0.87 -20.90 -17.36
C GLU A 178 0.07 -20.06 -18.20
N ASN A 179 -0.35 -18.84 -18.53
CA ASN A 179 0.44 -17.82 -19.20
C ASN A 179 1.05 -18.27 -20.54
N VAL A 180 0.22 -18.84 -21.40
CA VAL A 180 0.64 -19.35 -22.71
C VAL A 180 0.34 -18.32 -23.80
N VAL A 181 1.33 -18.05 -24.66
CA VAL A 181 1.19 -17.11 -25.78
C VAL A 181 0.44 -17.75 -26.94
N VAL A 182 -0.55 -17.04 -27.47
CA VAL A 182 -1.29 -17.38 -28.68
C VAL A 182 -0.52 -16.90 -29.91
N LEU A 183 -0.14 -17.82 -30.80
CA LEU A 183 0.49 -17.52 -32.09
C LEU A 183 -0.54 -17.27 -33.19
N ALA A 184 -1.65 -18.01 -33.16
CA ALA A 184 -2.76 -17.87 -34.10
C ALA A 184 -4.05 -18.39 -33.48
N ALA A 185 -5.18 -17.83 -33.91
CA ALA A 185 -6.51 -18.31 -33.59
C ALA A 185 -7.33 -18.40 -34.87
N GLY A 186 -8.10 -19.48 -35.02
CA GLY A 186 -8.91 -19.76 -36.20
C GLY A 186 -10.14 -20.59 -35.86
N ARG A 187 -11.06 -20.70 -36.81
CA ARG A 187 -12.27 -21.55 -36.68
C ARG A 187 -12.11 -22.79 -37.55
N GLU A 188 -12.55 -23.95 -37.05
CA GLU A 188 -12.57 -25.19 -37.83
C GLU A 188 -14.03 -25.64 -38.00
N ASP A 189 -14.47 -25.89 -39.24
CA ASP A 189 -15.81 -26.43 -39.47
C ASP A 189 -15.87 -27.95 -39.23
N ALA A 190 -17.09 -28.52 -39.21
CA ALA A 190 -17.29 -29.96 -39.05
C ALA A 190 -16.67 -30.83 -40.17
N SER A 191 -16.24 -30.22 -41.28
CA SER A 191 -15.54 -30.87 -42.39
C SER A 191 -14.00 -30.75 -42.30
N GLY A 192 -13.48 -30.15 -41.23
CA GLY A 192 -12.05 -29.97 -40.97
C GLY A 192 -11.42 -28.78 -41.70
N ARG A 193 -12.21 -27.88 -42.30
CA ARG A 193 -11.69 -26.68 -42.98
C ARG A 193 -11.36 -25.61 -41.95
N LYS A 194 -10.11 -25.14 -41.97
CA LYS A 194 -9.62 -24.06 -41.11
C LYS A 194 -9.86 -22.71 -41.77
N TYR A 195 -10.59 -21.85 -41.07
CA TYR A 195 -10.82 -20.45 -41.42
C TYR A 195 -9.87 -19.60 -40.59
N GLU A 196 -8.74 -19.25 -41.19
CA GLU A 196 -7.85 -18.22 -40.67
C GLU A 196 -8.31 -16.89 -41.26
N THR A 197 -8.80 -15.97 -40.41
CA THR A 197 -8.90 -14.53 -40.71
C THR A 197 -9.97 -14.05 -41.71
N PHE A 198 -11.16 -14.67 -41.76
CA PHE A 198 -12.30 -14.07 -42.49
C PHE A 198 -13.53 -13.86 -41.59
N PHE A 199 -13.87 -12.60 -41.35
CA PHE A 199 -15.24 -12.20 -41.04
C PHE A 199 -16.02 -12.28 -42.35
N ASP A 200 -16.68 -13.41 -42.60
CA ASP A 200 -17.69 -13.44 -43.66
C ASP A 200 -18.89 -12.59 -43.21
N ARG A 201 -19.08 -11.44 -43.84
CA ARG A 201 -20.20 -10.52 -43.56
C ARG A 201 -21.54 -11.03 -44.10
N ASN A 202 -21.57 -12.17 -44.81
CA ASN A 202 -22.77 -12.73 -45.41
C ASN A 202 -23.23 -14.06 -44.80
N SER A 203 -22.63 -14.54 -43.70
CA SER A 203 -23.11 -15.77 -43.06
C SER A 203 -24.12 -15.49 -41.97
N ALA A 204 -25.41 -15.61 -42.31
CA ALA A 204 -26.49 -15.89 -41.35
C ALA A 204 -26.51 -17.41 -41.07
N ASP A 205 -25.56 -17.87 -40.23
CA ASP A 205 -25.50 -19.17 -39.52
C ASP A 205 -25.71 -20.49 -40.30
N GLY A 206 -25.06 -20.67 -41.46
CA GLY A 206 -25.15 -21.90 -42.26
C GLY A 206 -24.12 -23.02 -41.97
N PHE A 207 -23.16 -22.83 -41.04
CA PHE A 207 -22.13 -23.85 -40.73
C PHE A 207 -22.15 -24.20 -39.24
N ASN A 208 -22.41 -25.48 -38.95
CA ASN A 208 -22.35 -26.05 -37.60
C ASN A 208 -20.87 -26.16 -37.17
N MET A 209 -20.27 -25.06 -36.71
CA MET A 209 -18.90 -25.02 -36.20
C MET A 209 -18.90 -25.44 -34.73
N ASN A 210 -18.23 -26.55 -34.39
CA ASN A 210 -18.22 -27.12 -33.04
C ASN A 210 -17.02 -26.68 -32.18
N PHE A 211 -15.90 -26.24 -32.78
CA PHE A 211 -14.66 -25.95 -32.04
C PHE A 211 -13.92 -24.72 -32.59
N SER A 212 -13.22 -24.01 -31.71
CA SER A 212 -12.20 -23.02 -32.09
C SER A 212 -10.82 -23.69 -32.05
N THR A 213 -9.92 -23.33 -32.95
CA THR A 213 -8.53 -23.81 -32.95
C THR A 213 -7.60 -22.69 -32.52
N VAL A 214 -6.74 -22.96 -31.54
CA VAL A 214 -5.75 -22.00 -31.08
C VAL A 214 -4.36 -22.62 -31.20
N THR A 215 -3.45 -21.92 -31.87
CA THR A 215 -2.05 -22.30 -31.96
C THR A 215 -1.27 -21.61 -30.86
N LEU A 216 -0.66 -22.40 -29.99
CA LEU A 216 -0.01 -21.97 -28.76
C LEU A 216 1.50 -22.12 -28.87
N GLN A 217 2.25 -21.21 -28.26
CA GLN A 217 3.70 -21.28 -28.14
C GLN A 217 4.10 -21.99 -26.84
N LEU A 218 4.64 -23.21 -26.96
CA LEU A 218 4.87 -24.13 -25.83
C LEU A 218 6.33 -24.64 -25.79
N THR A 219 6.84 -24.95 -24.60
CA THR A 219 8.07 -25.75 -24.44
C THR A 219 7.80 -27.24 -24.76
N PRO A 220 8.81 -28.07 -25.03
CA PRO A 220 8.62 -29.51 -25.30
C PRO A 220 7.84 -30.26 -24.24
N GLN A 221 8.14 -29.97 -22.97
CA GLN A 221 7.49 -30.60 -21.84
C GLN A 221 6.02 -30.17 -21.75
N GLN A 222 5.74 -28.90 -22.04
CA GLN A 222 4.37 -28.38 -22.11
C GLN A 222 3.58 -28.97 -23.29
N VAL A 223 4.21 -29.18 -24.45
CA VAL A 223 3.58 -29.88 -25.59
C VAL A 223 3.12 -31.28 -25.18
N ALA A 224 3.99 -32.07 -24.53
CA ALA A 224 3.64 -33.41 -24.06
C ALA A 224 2.49 -33.39 -23.03
N ARG A 225 2.49 -32.41 -22.12
CA ARG A 225 1.40 -32.22 -21.14
C ARG A 225 0.07 -31.89 -21.81
N VAL A 226 0.07 -30.95 -22.75
CA VAL A 226 -1.16 -30.54 -23.47
C VAL A 226 -1.66 -31.66 -24.36
N GLU A 227 -0.77 -32.45 -24.97
CA GLU A 227 -1.13 -33.67 -25.71
C GLU A 227 -1.83 -34.71 -24.84
N LEU A 228 -1.32 -34.95 -23.63
CA LEU A 228 -1.97 -35.87 -22.71
C LEU A 228 -3.33 -35.34 -22.24
N ALA A 229 -3.41 -34.03 -21.94
CA ALA A 229 -4.66 -33.40 -21.53
C ALA A 229 -5.73 -33.47 -22.64
N GLU A 230 -5.38 -33.17 -23.88
CA GLU A 230 -6.29 -33.26 -25.03
C GLU A 230 -6.81 -34.68 -25.30
N LYS A 231 -6.01 -35.71 -24.96
CA LYS A 231 -6.45 -37.12 -25.04
C LYS A 231 -7.34 -37.57 -23.89
N SER A 232 -7.22 -36.92 -22.73
CA SER A 232 -7.87 -37.34 -21.48
C SER A 232 -9.16 -36.56 -21.19
N GLY A 233 -9.46 -35.50 -21.95
CA GLY A 233 -10.61 -34.66 -21.69
C GLY A 233 -10.72 -33.44 -22.61
N GLU A 234 -11.58 -32.50 -22.23
CA GLU A 234 -11.83 -31.28 -23.00
C GLU A 234 -11.01 -30.11 -22.46
N LEU A 235 -10.50 -29.26 -23.37
CA LEU A 235 -9.74 -28.06 -23.03
C LEU A 235 -10.57 -26.78 -23.24
N VAL A 236 -10.38 -25.84 -22.32
CA VAL A 236 -10.96 -24.49 -22.34
C VAL A 236 -9.83 -23.47 -22.20
N ALA A 237 -9.84 -22.45 -23.06
CA ALA A 237 -8.88 -21.35 -22.98
C ALA A 237 -9.51 -20.14 -22.28
N VAL A 238 -8.87 -19.66 -21.21
CA VAL A 238 -9.25 -18.47 -20.45
C VAL A 238 -8.29 -17.34 -20.78
N LEU A 239 -8.79 -16.16 -21.14
CA LEU A 239 -7.96 -15.02 -21.52
C LEU A 239 -7.30 -14.41 -20.28
N ARG A 240 -5.97 -14.28 -20.33
CA ARG A 240 -5.16 -13.62 -19.30
C ARG A 240 -4.81 -12.21 -19.76
N HIS A 241 -4.86 -11.26 -18.83
CA HIS A 241 -4.39 -9.91 -19.11
C HIS A 241 -2.88 -9.93 -19.40
N PRO A 242 -2.35 -9.25 -20.44
CA PRO A 242 -0.96 -9.40 -20.88
C PRO A 242 0.09 -8.92 -19.86
N LYS A 243 -0.32 -8.08 -18.89
CA LYS A 243 0.54 -7.61 -17.79
C LYS A 243 0.34 -8.39 -16.48
N ASP A 244 -0.53 -9.40 -16.49
CA ASP A 244 -0.75 -10.24 -15.33
C ASP A 244 0.34 -11.29 -15.22
N THR A 245 1.07 -11.24 -14.11
CA THR A 245 2.16 -12.17 -13.78
C THR A 245 1.79 -13.09 -12.63
N SER A 246 0.54 -13.02 -12.17
CA SER A 246 0.05 -13.90 -11.11
C SER A 246 -0.08 -15.33 -11.61
N PHE A 247 0.05 -16.26 -10.67
CA PHE A 247 -0.22 -17.67 -10.90
C PHE A 247 -1.42 -18.05 -10.04
N ALA A 248 -2.45 -18.57 -10.68
CA ALA A 248 -3.63 -19.07 -10.02
C ALA A 248 -3.33 -20.47 -9.48
N LYS A 249 -3.36 -20.63 -8.15
CA LYS A 249 -3.40 -21.97 -7.54
C LYS A 249 -4.82 -22.52 -7.63
N LEU A 250 -5.28 -22.78 -8.85
CA LEU A 250 -6.48 -23.60 -9.03
C LEU A 250 -6.07 -25.03 -8.67
N GLY A 251 -6.61 -25.53 -7.56
CA GLY A 251 -6.51 -26.95 -7.22
C GLY A 251 -7.35 -27.80 -8.16
N GLN A 252 -7.73 -28.98 -7.70
CA GLN A 252 -8.76 -29.78 -8.36
C GLN A 252 -10.12 -29.24 -7.94
N VAL A 253 -10.93 -28.81 -8.90
CA VAL A 253 -12.31 -28.37 -8.67
C VAL A 253 -13.24 -29.50 -9.10
N THR A 254 -14.02 -30.00 -8.16
CA THR A 254 -15.02 -31.06 -8.37
C THR A 254 -16.43 -30.52 -8.16
N VAL A 255 -17.46 -31.29 -8.50
CA VAL A 255 -18.86 -30.91 -8.26
C VAL A 255 -19.14 -30.62 -6.78
N ALA A 256 -18.46 -31.31 -5.85
CA ALA A 256 -18.60 -31.03 -4.42
C ALA A 256 -18.21 -29.58 -4.08
N ASN A 257 -17.19 -29.02 -4.74
CA ASN A 257 -16.73 -27.66 -4.52
C ASN A 257 -17.69 -26.59 -5.07
N LEU A 258 -18.65 -26.95 -5.92
CA LEU A 258 -19.68 -26.02 -6.41
C LEU A 258 -20.76 -25.73 -5.37
N LEU A 259 -20.93 -26.63 -4.39
CA LEU A 259 -21.86 -26.45 -3.27
C LEU A 259 -21.27 -25.62 -2.14
N ASP A 260 -19.94 -25.54 -2.08
CA ASP A 260 -19.23 -24.66 -1.16
C ASP A 260 -19.38 -23.21 -1.63
N PRO A 261 -19.47 -22.23 -0.69
CA PRO A 261 -19.41 -20.83 -1.08
C PRO A 261 -18.11 -20.56 -1.83
N PRO A 262 -18.14 -19.73 -2.90
CA PRO A 262 -16.95 -19.45 -3.68
C PRO A 262 -15.87 -18.88 -2.75
N PRO A 263 -14.58 -19.23 -2.97
CA PRO A 263 -13.50 -18.73 -2.15
C PRO A 263 -13.53 -17.19 -2.16
N ALA A 264 -13.43 -16.60 -0.97
CA ALA A 264 -13.43 -15.15 -0.84
C ALA A 264 -12.25 -14.57 -1.62
N GLU A 265 -12.51 -13.61 -2.51
CA GLU A 265 -11.47 -12.90 -3.21
C GLU A 265 -10.59 -12.16 -2.19
N THR A 266 -9.31 -12.50 -2.18
CA THR A 266 -8.30 -11.82 -1.37
C THR A 266 -7.29 -11.15 -2.28
N ALA A 267 -6.72 -10.06 -1.79
CA ALA A 267 -5.72 -9.26 -2.46
C ALA A 267 -4.52 -9.07 -1.55
N ASP A 268 -3.32 -9.23 -2.09
CA ASP A 268 -2.11 -8.78 -1.41
C ASP A 268 -1.92 -7.28 -1.70
N VAL A 269 -1.48 -6.49 -0.72
CA VAL A 269 -1.31 -5.05 -0.86
C VAL A 269 -0.01 -4.55 -0.24
N VAL A 270 0.46 -3.41 -0.74
CA VAL A 270 1.63 -2.70 -0.20
C VAL A 270 1.18 -1.47 0.55
N LEU A 271 1.64 -1.35 1.79
CA LEU A 271 1.42 -0.21 2.67
C LEU A 271 2.70 0.59 2.84
N GLY A 272 2.64 1.87 2.51
CA GLY A 272 3.75 2.82 2.68
C GLY A 272 4.10 2.99 4.16
N ALA A 273 5.26 3.62 4.42
CA ALA A 273 5.72 3.88 5.79
C ALA A 273 4.78 4.83 6.58
N ASP A 274 3.96 5.60 5.87
CA ASP A 274 2.90 6.46 6.39
C ASP A 274 1.56 5.72 6.60
N GLY A 275 1.54 4.41 6.33
CA GLY A 275 0.34 3.58 6.39
C GLY A 275 -0.67 3.87 5.27
N GLN A 276 -0.25 4.52 4.18
CA GLN A 276 -1.08 4.69 2.98
C GLN A 276 -1.01 3.45 2.08
N LEU A 277 -2.09 3.21 1.33
CA LEU A 277 -2.13 2.13 0.35
C LEU A 277 -1.35 2.56 -0.89
N VAL A 278 -0.18 1.95 -1.09
CA VAL A 278 0.69 2.22 -2.25
C VAL A 278 0.15 1.51 -3.49
N GLY A 279 -0.34 0.28 -3.32
CA GLY A 279 -0.92 -0.47 -4.43
C GLY A 279 -1.28 -1.91 -4.07
N ARG A 280 -2.01 -2.56 -4.96
CA ARG A 280 -2.31 -3.98 -4.91
C ARG A 280 -1.20 -4.77 -5.59
N ILE A 281 -0.82 -5.90 -5.01
CA ILE A 281 0.14 -6.83 -5.59
C ILE A 281 -0.63 -7.77 -6.53
N VAL A 282 -0.18 -7.85 -7.77
CA VAL A 282 -0.70 -8.75 -8.82
C VAL A 282 0.49 -9.50 -9.41
N GLY A 283 0.69 -10.74 -8.95
CA GLY A 283 1.90 -11.51 -9.23
C GLY A 283 3.13 -10.78 -8.70
N ASP A 284 4.05 -10.44 -9.60
CA ASP A 284 5.26 -9.71 -9.27
C ASP A 284 5.07 -8.18 -9.35
N ASN A 285 3.92 -7.68 -9.78
CA ASN A 285 3.70 -6.25 -9.99
C ASN A 285 2.96 -5.60 -8.82
N VAL A 286 3.40 -4.41 -8.42
CA VAL A 286 2.66 -3.53 -7.51
C VAL A 286 1.91 -2.52 -8.36
N VAL A 287 0.58 -2.53 -8.28
CA VAL A 287 -0.33 -1.78 -9.13
C VAL A 287 -1.07 -0.74 -8.31
N ASP A 288 -1.00 0.53 -8.70
CA ASP A 288 -1.74 1.61 -8.05
C ASP A 288 -3.25 1.53 -8.32
N ALA A 289 -4.01 2.41 -7.69
CA ALA A 289 -5.46 2.45 -7.84
C ALA A 289 -5.94 2.88 -9.24
N GLN A 290 -5.05 3.35 -10.11
CA GLN A 290 -5.32 3.69 -11.52
C GLN A 290 -4.93 2.53 -12.46
N GLY A 291 -4.45 1.40 -11.94
CA GLY A 291 -4.03 0.26 -12.75
C GLY A 291 -2.60 0.41 -13.32
N ARG A 292 -1.83 1.40 -12.87
CA ARG A 292 -0.43 1.59 -13.31
C ARG A 292 0.50 0.81 -12.40
N ILE A 293 1.52 0.19 -12.99
CA ILE A 293 2.54 -0.51 -12.23
C ILE A 293 3.46 0.54 -11.62
N VAL A 294 3.55 0.59 -10.29
CA VAL A 294 4.39 1.51 -9.51
C VAL A 294 5.65 0.86 -8.97
N GLY A 295 5.70 -0.48 -8.98
CA GLY A 295 6.86 -1.24 -8.56
C GLY A 295 6.71 -2.73 -8.80
N LYS A 296 7.65 -3.50 -8.26
CA LYS A 296 7.70 -4.95 -8.35
C LYS A 296 8.01 -5.61 -7.01
N MET A 297 7.62 -6.87 -6.90
CA MET A 297 8.02 -7.76 -5.82
C MET A 297 9.38 -8.36 -6.13
N VAL A 298 10.36 -8.17 -5.25
CA VAL A 298 11.70 -8.76 -5.33
C VAL A 298 12.03 -9.34 -3.96
N ASP A 299 12.32 -10.65 -3.90
CA ASP A 299 12.61 -11.38 -2.65
C ASP A 299 11.57 -11.16 -1.53
N GLY A 300 10.30 -11.10 -1.91
CA GLY A 300 9.18 -10.88 -0.97
C GLY A 300 9.01 -9.44 -0.50
N LYS A 301 9.78 -8.49 -1.03
CA LYS A 301 9.66 -7.04 -0.74
C LYS A 301 9.10 -6.29 -1.94
N ALA A 302 8.25 -5.30 -1.67
CA ALA A 302 7.78 -4.36 -2.68
C ALA A 302 8.83 -3.27 -2.92
N VAL A 303 9.34 -3.15 -4.14
CA VAL A 303 10.34 -2.17 -4.54
C VAL A 303 9.88 -1.36 -5.75
N SER A 304 10.21 -0.07 -5.78
CA SER A 304 9.97 0.81 -6.92
C SER A 304 11.01 0.58 -8.02
N PHE A 305 10.80 1.17 -9.19
CA PHE A 305 11.72 1.04 -10.33
C PHE A 305 13.11 1.66 -10.09
N ASP A 306 13.25 2.56 -9.11
CA ASP A 306 14.54 3.12 -8.66
C ASP A 306 15.20 2.28 -7.55
N GLY A 307 14.64 1.12 -7.20
CA GLY A 307 15.18 0.19 -6.22
C GLY A 307 14.88 0.52 -4.76
N LYS A 308 14.06 1.54 -4.48
CA LYS A 308 13.64 1.87 -3.11
C LYS A 308 12.52 0.95 -2.64
N THR A 309 12.47 0.67 -1.34
CA THR A 309 11.36 -0.08 -0.74
C THR A 309 10.09 0.78 -0.75
N LEU A 310 9.02 0.24 -1.33
CA LEU A 310 7.71 0.90 -1.40
C LEU A 310 6.95 0.84 -0.08
N GLY A 311 7.18 -0.21 0.72
CA GLY A 311 6.46 -0.39 1.96
C GLY A 311 6.47 -1.81 2.50
N THR A 312 5.58 -2.05 3.45
CA THR A 312 5.30 -3.38 4.02
C THR A 312 4.20 -4.07 3.22
N VAL A 313 4.24 -5.40 3.19
CA VAL A 313 3.28 -6.22 2.43
C VAL A 313 2.25 -6.79 3.39
N ALA A 314 0.99 -6.44 3.19
CA ALA A 314 -0.14 -7.09 3.85
C ALA A 314 -0.73 -8.14 2.90
N LYS A 315 -0.84 -9.38 3.36
CA LYS A 315 -1.29 -10.52 2.55
C LYS A 315 -2.73 -10.90 2.88
N ASN A 316 -3.41 -11.52 1.91
CA ASN A 316 -4.76 -12.06 2.05
C ASN A 316 -5.81 -11.03 2.51
N VAL A 317 -5.69 -9.78 2.06
CA VAL A 317 -6.65 -8.72 2.40
C VAL A 317 -7.97 -9.02 1.70
N ALA A 318 -9.07 -9.11 2.43
CA ALA A 318 -10.36 -9.38 1.83
C ALA A 318 -10.75 -8.31 0.80
N ALA A 319 -11.40 -8.68 -0.31
CA ALA A 319 -11.81 -7.72 -1.35
C ALA A 319 -12.75 -6.62 -0.85
N ASN A 320 -13.47 -6.86 0.25
CA ASN A 320 -14.35 -5.90 0.91
C ASN A 320 -13.68 -5.15 2.07
N ASP A 321 -12.37 -5.35 2.30
CA ASP A 321 -11.65 -4.72 3.42
C ASP A 321 -11.65 -3.19 3.26
N PRO A 322 -11.96 -2.42 4.33
CA PRO A 322 -11.98 -0.96 4.28
C PRO A 322 -10.65 -0.35 3.80
N LEU A 323 -9.52 -1.05 4.01
CA LEU A 323 -8.20 -0.61 3.55
C LEU A 323 -8.13 -0.40 2.04
N LEU A 324 -8.80 -1.24 1.24
CA LEU A 324 -8.77 -1.15 -0.22
C LEU A 324 -9.48 0.10 -0.76
N ARG A 325 -10.30 0.74 0.06
CA ARG A 325 -11.01 1.98 -0.30
C ARG A 325 -10.23 3.23 0.10
N MET A 326 -9.25 3.10 0.99
CA MET A 326 -8.46 4.21 1.52
C MET A 326 -7.57 4.80 0.41
N ARG A 327 -7.58 6.13 0.30
CA ARG A 327 -6.78 6.89 -0.64
C ARG A 327 -5.77 7.79 0.05
N GLU A 328 -6.15 8.32 1.20
CA GLU A 328 -5.34 9.28 1.93
C GLU A 328 -5.54 9.08 3.44
N ARG A 329 -4.55 9.52 4.21
CA ARG A 329 -4.70 9.76 5.65
C ARG A 329 -4.58 11.24 5.92
N ALA A 330 -5.53 11.80 6.66
CA ALA A 330 -5.49 13.21 7.05
C ALA A 330 -6.08 13.42 8.45
N ASP A 331 -5.74 14.54 9.06
CA ASP A 331 -6.36 15.00 10.29
C ASP A 331 -7.75 15.60 9.96
N VAL A 332 -8.78 15.19 10.70
CA VAL A 332 -10.16 15.62 10.49
C VAL A 332 -10.80 16.08 11.80
N VAL A 333 -11.85 16.89 11.69
CA VAL A 333 -12.66 17.34 12.82
C VAL A 333 -14.01 16.62 12.75
N ARG A 334 -14.42 16.01 13.86
CA ARG A 334 -15.74 15.40 14.02
C ARG A 334 -16.62 16.19 14.97
N ASP A 335 -17.89 16.33 14.60
CA ASP A 335 -18.91 16.85 15.51
C ASP A 335 -19.24 15.84 16.63
N ALA A 336 -20.17 16.21 17.51
CA ALA A 336 -20.61 15.36 18.61
C ALA A 336 -21.31 14.07 18.16
N ASP A 337 -21.89 14.08 16.95
CA ASP A 337 -22.58 12.93 16.35
C ASP A 337 -21.60 12.01 15.58
N GLY A 338 -20.33 12.40 15.47
CA GLY A 338 -19.28 11.66 14.80
C GLY A 338 -19.17 11.92 13.30
N ASN A 339 -19.90 12.89 12.75
CA ASN A 339 -19.79 13.28 11.34
C ASN A 339 -18.56 14.17 11.12
N VAL A 340 -17.97 14.08 9.93
CA VAL A 340 -16.80 14.86 9.56
C VAL A 340 -17.23 16.27 9.18
N VAL A 341 -16.80 17.25 9.99
CA VAL A 341 -17.09 18.68 9.81
C VAL A 341 -16.11 19.32 8.84
N GLY A 342 -14.85 18.89 8.88
CA GLY A 342 -13.82 19.42 8.00
C GLY A 342 -12.47 18.73 8.15
N ARG A 343 -11.59 18.96 7.20
CA ARG A 343 -10.21 18.46 7.19
C ARG A 343 -9.25 19.51 7.72
N ILE A 344 -8.19 19.08 8.39
CA ILE A 344 -7.19 19.98 8.96
C ILE A 344 -5.99 20.01 8.02
N LYS A 345 -5.64 21.21 7.56
CA LYS A 345 -4.42 21.45 6.77
C LYS A 345 -3.75 22.71 7.27
N ASP A 346 -2.45 22.61 7.59
CA ASP A 346 -1.63 23.72 8.08
C ASP A 346 -2.26 24.45 9.30
N GLY A 347 -2.89 23.68 10.20
CA GLY A 347 -3.56 24.21 11.39
C GLY A 347 -4.93 24.88 11.15
N LYS A 348 -5.41 24.92 9.90
CA LYS A 348 -6.74 25.43 9.53
C LYS A 348 -7.71 24.28 9.29
N VAL A 349 -8.96 24.46 9.67
CA VAL A 349 -10.06 23.53 9.38
C VAL A 349 -10.74 23.99 8.09
N LEU A 350 -10.76 23.13 7.08
CA LEU A 350 -11.36 23.37 5.78
C LEU A 350 -12.58 22.48 5.59
N ASP A 351 -13.65 23.01 5.01
CA ASP A 351 -14.82 22.23 4.60
C ASP A 351 -14.54 21.42 3.31
N ALA A 352 -15.55 20.70 2.82
CA ALA A 352 -15.47 19.88 1.61
C ALA A 352 -15.13 20.69 0.34
N ASP A 353 -15.51 21.97 0.29
CA ASP A 353 -15.21 22.88 -0.83
C ASP A 353 -13.82 23.55 -0.68
N GLY A 354 -13.08 23.22 0.39
CA GLY A 354 -11.77 23.79 0.67
C GLY A 354 -11.82 25.20 1.26
N LYS A 355 -12.99 25.67 1.70
CA LYS A 355 -13.14 26.95 2.40
C LYS A 355 -12.78 26.78 3.86
N VAL A 356 -12.05 27.76 4.39
CA VAL A 356 -11.66 27.77 5.80
C VAL A 356 -12.89 28.05 6.67
N ILE A 357 -13.22 27.10 7.54
CA ILE A 357 -14.33 27.18 8.50
C ILE A 357 -13.85 27.35 9.94
N GLY A 358 -12.55 27.14 10.20
CA GLY A 358 -11.98 27.28 11.54
C GLY A 358 -10.47 27.13 11.59
N VAL A 359 -9.93 27.10 12.81
CA VAL A 359 -8.52 26.89 13.13
C VAL A 359 -8.38 25.94 14.31
N VAL A 360 -7.28 25.20 14.37
CA VAL A 360 -6.95 24.35 15.52
C VAL A 360 -6.15 25.18 16.53
N LYS A 361 -6.71 25.40 17.72
CA LYS A 361 -6.04 26.07 18.84
C LYS A 361 -6.02 25.12 20.03
N ASN A 362 -4.85 24.92 20.65
CA ASN A 362 -4.67 24.06 21.82
C ASN A 362 -5.25 22.64 21.66
N GLY A 363 -5.18 22.08 20.44
CA GLY A 363 -5.71 20.74 20.13
C GLY A 363 -7.23 20.66 19.91
N GLN A 364 -7.96 21.77 20.05
CA GLN A 364 -9.39 21.87 19.72
C GLN A 364 -9.60 22.62 18.40
N ALA A 365 -10.55 22.13 17.60
CA ALA A 365 -10.98 22.81 16.39
C ALA A 365 -12.02 23.88 16.75
N VAL A 366 -11.71 25.15 16.49
CA VAL A 366 -12.58 26.29 16.75
C VAL A 366 -12.96 26.99 15.45
N GLY A 367 -14.23 27.37 15.33
CA GLY A 367 -14.79 28.04 14.17
C GLY A 367 -14.33 29.50 14.07
N LEU A 368 -14.63 30.14 12.95
CA LEU A 368 -14.26 31.54 12.71
C LEU A 368 -14.88 32.52 13.71
N LYS A 369 -15.96 32.13 14.40
CA LYS A 369 -16.64 32.95 15.42
C LYS A 369 -16.31 32.49 16.85
N GLY A 370 -15.39 31.54 17.03
CA GLY A 370 -14.94 31.03 18.33
C GLY A 370 -15.75 29.85 18.89
N GLU A 371 -16.73 29.34 18.16
CA GLU A 371 -17.49 28.13 18.49
C GLU A 371 -16.61 26.87 18.39
N THR A 372 -16.90 25.84 19.19
CA THR A 372 -16.19 24.55 19.04
C THR A 372 -16.78 23.79 17.85
N LEU A 373 -15.92 23.45 16.88
CA LEU A 373 -16.32 22.66 15.70
C LEU A 373 -16.35 21.16 16.00
N GLY A 374 -15.63 20.72 17.03
CA GLY A 374 -15.66 19.35 17.51
C GLY A 374 -14.28 18.78 17.85
N ARG A 375 -14.19 17.44 17.89
CA ARG A 375 -12.97 16.71 18.26
C ARG A 375 -12.07 16.50 17.05
N VAL A 376 -10.77 16.73 17.22
CA VAL A 376 -9.75 16.40 16.22
C VAL A 376 -9.45 14.90 16.26
N GLU A 377 -9.73 14.20 15.16
CA GLU A 377 -9.21 12.87 14.89
C GLU A 377 -7.98 12.99 14.00
N ARG A 378 -6.84 12.46 14.48
CA ARG A 378 -5.59 12.48 13.71
C ARG A 378 -5.43 11.23 12.86
N ASN A 379 -4.86 11.38 11.67
CA ASN A 379 -4.57 10.29 10.72
C ASN A 379 -5.79 9.43 10.33
N ALA A 380 -6.96 10.04 10.23
CA ALA A 380 -8.18 9.37 9.76
C ALA A 380 -7.99 8.88 8.31
N ALA A 381 -8.43 7.65 8.03
CA ALA A 381 -8.40 7.09 6.68
C ALA A 381 -9.54 7.66 5.84
N LEU A 382 -9.24 8.20 4.66
CA LEU A 382 -10.22 8.83 3.77
C LEU A 382 -10.37 8.05 2.47
N ASP A 383 -11.58 7.97 1.95
CA ASP A 383 -11.87 7.43 0.62
C ASP A 383 -11.59 8.47 -0.49
N ALA A 384 -11.83 8.09 -1.75
CA ALA A 384 -11.62 8.97 -2.91
C ALA A 384 -12.52 10.22 -2.91
N GLN A 385 -13.60 10.20 -2.13
CA GLN A 385 -14.54 11.31 -1.95
C GLN A 385 -14.21 12.12 -0.69
N GLY A 386 -13.12 11.81 0.01
CA GLY A 386 -12.72 12.50 1.24
C GLY A 386 -13.58 12.14 2.46
N ARG A 387 -14.36 11.05 2.40
CA ARG A 387 -15.16 10.57 3.53
C ARG A 387 -14.32 9.65 4.40
N VAL A 388 -14.49 9.73 5.71
CA VAL A 388 -13.75 8.86 6.63
C VAL A 388 -14.23 7.43 6.55
N ILE A 389 -13.27 6.53 6.44
CA ILE A 389 -13.44 5.08 6.45
C ILE A 389 -13.20 4.58 7.87
N ASP A 390 -14.16 3.81 8.38
CA ASP A 390 -13.95 3.02 9.59
C ASP A 390 -12.97 1.88 9.30
N MET A 391 -11.77 2.01 9.84
CA MET A 391 -10.69 1.04 9.67
C MET A 391 -10.70 -0.07 10.73
N SER A 392 -11.60 -0.02 11.73
CA SER A 392 -11.66 -1.01 12.83
C SER A 392 -11.95 -2.44 12.34
N LYS A 393 -12.47 -2.58 11.11
CA LYS A 393 -12.81 -3.85 10.47
C LYS A 393 -11.74 -4.36 9.50
N SER A 394 -10.62 -3.64 9.36
CA SER A 394 -9.54 -4.05 8.47
C SER A 394 -8.74 -5.20 9.07
N THR A 395 -8.61 -6.29 8.32
CA THR A 395 -7.80 -7.47 8.68
C THR A 395 -6.32 -7.28 8.33
N ALA A 396 -6.04 -6.34 7.42
CA ALA A 396 -4.73 -6.03 6.89
C ALA A 396 -3.99 -4.95 7.68
N GLN A 397 -4.64 -4.39 8.71
CA GLN A 397 -3.92 -3.61 9.70
C GLN A 397 -2.96 -4.52 10.44
N ALA A 398 -1.68 -4.46 10.05
CA ALA A 398 -0.67 -4.29 11.08
C ALA A 398 -1.20 -3.16 11.98
N SER A 399 -1.44 -3.48 13.26
CA SER A 399 -1.92 -2.53 14.26
C SER A 399 -1.28 -1.17 13.97
N PRO A 400 -2.06 -0.08 13.88
CA PRO A 400 -1.52 1.23 13.55
C PRO A 400 -0.19 1.42 14.27
N GLN A 401 0.89 1.69 13.54
CA GLN A 401 2.21 2.02 14.07
C GLN A 401 2.05 3.26 14.97
N LYS A 402 1.65 3.00 16.21
CA LYS A 402 1.42 4.01 17.23
C LYS A 402 2.75 4.23 17.91
N ARG A 403 3.18 5.48 17.97
CA ARG A 403 4.30 5.91 18.80
C ARG A 403 4.10 5.37 20.22
N GLY A 404 5.10 4.67 20.76
CA GLY A 404 5.19 4.38 22.19
C GLY A 404 4.50 3.11 22.67
N SER A 405 4.47 2.03 21.87
CA SER A 405 4.05 0.72 22.34
C SER A 405 5.15 0.03 23.16
N GLU A 406 4.75 -0.61 24.27
CA GLU A 406 5.64 -1.47 25.05
C GLU A 406 5.93 -2.77 24.28
N GLN A 407 7.21 -3.08 24.08
CA GLN A 407 7.67 -4.34 23.52
C GLN A 407 8.67 -5.00 24.47
N GLN A 408 8.55 -6.32 24.60
CA GLN A 408 9.59 -7.12 25.25
C GLN A 408 10.80 -7.19 24.31
N ILE A 409 11.96 -6.78 24.79
CA ILE A 409 13.23 -6.83 24.06
C ILE A 409 14.22 -7.74 24.78
N VAL A 410 15.08 -8.39 24.01
CA VAL A 410 16.18 -9.20 24.51
C VAL A 410 17.47 -8.42 24.40
N ARG A 411 18.20 -8.32 25.51
CA ARG A 411 19.51 -7.66 25.58
C ARG A 411 20.61 -8.65 25.93
N ASP A 412 21.76 -8.52 25.29
CA ASP A 412 22.96 -9.27 25.66
C ASP A 412 23.55 -8.80 27.00
N ALA A 413 24.60 -9.48 27.47
CA ALA A 413 25.30 -9.16 28.72
C ALA A 413 25.93 -7.74 28.74
N THR A 414 26.06 -7.08 27.59
CA THR A 414 26.58 -5.71 27.46
C THR A 414 25.47 -4.66 27.48
N GLY A 415 24.20 -5.10 27.57
CA GLY A 415 23.02 -4.24 27.53
C GLY A 415 22.57 -3.86 26.12
N LYS A 416 23.21 -4.39 25.06
CA LYS A 416 22.82 -4.12 23.66
C LYS A 416 21.58 -4.94 23.30
N VAL A 417 20.64 -4.30 22.62
CA VAL A 417 19.43 -4.96 22.11
C VAL A 417 19.80 -5.90 20.97
N ILE A 418 19.48 -7.18 21.12
CA ILE A 418 19.76 -8.23 20.13
C ILE A 418 18.49 -8.72 19.42
N GLY A 419 17.31 -8.49 19.99
CA GLY A 419 16.03 -8.81 19.35
C GLY A 419 14.83 -8.34 20.16
N ARG A 420 13.64 -8.51 19.59
CA ARG A 420 12.33 -8.29 20.23
C ARG A 420 11.59 -9.63 20.39
N VAL A 421 10.74 -9.74 21.40
CA VAL A 421 9.92 -10.93 21.62
C VAL A 421 8.56 -10.72 20.95
N VAL A 422 8.18 -11.64 20.06
CA VAL A 422 6.89 -11.67 19.38
C VAL A 422 6.36 -13.10 19.49
N ASP A 423 5.19 -13.27 20.11
CA ASP A 423 4.53 -14.58 20.30
C ASP A 423 5.46 -15.66 20.91
N GLY A 424 6.24 -15.28 21.93
CA GLY A 424 7.19 -16.17 22.59
C GLY A 424 8.46 -16.51 21.79
N LYS A 425 8.64 -15.93 20.60
CA LYS A 425 9.86 -16.05 19.78
C LYS A 425 10.69 -14.77 19.86
N VAL A 426 12.00 -14.91 19.86
CA VAL A 426 12.94 -13.78 19.77
C VAL A 426 13.25 -13.53 18.30
N VAL A 427 12.90 -12.35 17.79
CA VAL A 427 13.15 -11.92 16.40
C VAL A 427 14.11 -10.74 16.35
N ASP A 428 15.01 -10.71 15.37
CA ASP A 428 15.96 -9.61 15.18
C ASP A 428 15.34 -8.39 14.47
N ALA A 429 16.15 -7.36 14.21
CA ALA A 429 15.72 -6.15 13.50
C ALA A 429 15.22 -6.40 12.06
N ASN A 430 15.63 -7.52 11.44
CA ASN A 430 15.23 -7.91 10.09
C ASN A 430 13.98 -8.83 10.09
N GLY A 431 13.47 -9.19 11.27
CA GLY A 431 12.33 -10.09 11.42
C GLY A 431 12.70 -11.57 11.38
N GLN A 432 13.98 -11.92 11.43
CA GLN A 432 14.44 -13.30 11.50
C GLN A 432 14.34 -13.83 12.93
N VAL A 433 13.80 -15.03 13.10
CA VAL A 433 13.74 -15.71 14.40
C VAL A 433 15.16 -16.14 14.81
N ILE A 434 15.64 -15.63 15.94
CA ILE A 434 16.97 -15.93 16.51
C ILE A 434 16.89 -16.77 17.79
N GLY A 435 15.68 -16.98 18.33
CA GLY A 435 15.47 -17.80 19.52
C GLY A 435 14.01 -17.89 19.97
N VAL A 436 13.80 -18.50 21.13
CA VAL A 436 12.51 -18.63 21.81
C VAL A 436 12.65 -18.26 23.29
N VAL A 437 11.60 -17.72 23.88
CA VAL A 437 11.55 -17.47 25.32
C VAL A 437 11.01 -18.72 26.01
N LYS A 438 11.83 -19.32 26.88
CA LYS A 438 11.48 -20.50 27.67
C LYS A 438 11.73 -20.19 29.14
N ASP A 439 10.71 -20.38 29.99
CA ASP A 439 10.77 -20.09 31.43
C ASP A 439 11.25 -18.67 31.76
N GLY A 440 10.81 -17.68 30.97
CA GLY A 440 11.19 -16.28 31.11
C GLY A 440 12.62 -15.94 30.64
N LYS A 441 13.37 -16.92 30.11
CA LYS A 441 14.72 -16.73 29.59
C LYS A 441 14.73 -16.82 28.06
N PRO A 442 15.38 -15.89 27.35
CA PRO A 442 15.51 -15.95 25.91
C PRO A 442 16.64 -16.94 25.56
N VAL A 443 16.29 -18.01 24.87
CA VAL A 443 17.20 -19.10 24.47
C VAL A 443 17.31 -19.11 22.95
N GLY A 444 18.54 -19.15 22.44
CA GLY A 444 18.82 -19.17 21.00
C GLY A 444 18.45 -20.50 20.36
N LEU A 445 18.45 -20.54 19.03
CA LEU A 445 18.18 -21.75 18.25
C LEU A 445 19.12 -22.92 18.60
N GLU A 446 20.32 -22.61 19.10
CA GLU A 446 21.33 -23.57 19.54
C GLU A 446 21.22 -23.94 21.04
N GLY A 447 20.19 -23.49 21.75
CA GLY A 447 19.97 -23.79 23.18
C GLY A 447 20.74 -22.91 24.17
N LYS A 448 21.54 -21.94 23.69
CA LYS A 448 22.29 -21.00 24.55
C LYS A 448 21.41 -19.82 24.98
N VAL A 449 21.52 -19.38 26.24
CA VAL A 449 20.85 -18.16 26.71
C VAL A 449 21.39 -16.94 25.96
N LEU A 450 20.49 -16.21 25.30
CA LEU A 450 20.80 -15.03 24.51
C LEU A 450 21.04 -13.80 25.37
N GLY A 451 20.40 -13.74 26.55
CA GLY A 451 20.51 -12.58 27.43
C GLY A 451 19.33 -12.44 28.40
N GLN A 452 18.93 -11.20 28.69
CA GLN A 452 17.80 -10.89 29.58
C GLN A 452 16.65 -10.26 28.81
N VAL A 453 15.41 -10.60 29.18
CA VAL A 453 14.20 -9.94 28.67
C VAL A 453 13.92 -8.69 29.50
N SER A 454 13.70 -7.57 28.84
CA SER A 454 13.29 -6.30 29.47
C SER A 454 12.15 -5.66 28.68
N THR A 455 11.28 -4.91 29.34
CA THR A 455 10.23 -4.15 28.66
C THR A 455 10.76 -2.78 28.26
N ALA A 456 10.75 -2.52 26.96
CA ALA A 456 11.13 -1.24 26.39
C ALA A 456 9.96 -0.60 25.66
N VAL A 457 9.91 0.72 25.67
CA VAL A 457 9.00 1.48 24.84
C VAL A 457 9.70 1.82 23.55
N VAL A 458 9.10 1.43 22.44
CA VAL A 458 9.66 1.65 21.10
C VAL A 458 8.89 2.74 20.35
N ASP A 459 9.60 3.48 19.51
CA ASP A 459 8.97 4.38 18.54
C ASP A 459 8.44 3.62 17.32
N ALA A 460 7.90 4.37 16.37
CA ALA A 460 7.29 3.83 15.16
C ALA A 460 8.29 3.04 14.28
N GLN A 461 9.60 3.20 14.51
CA GLN A 461 10.69 2.53 13.79
C GLN A 461 11.23 1.32 14.57
N GLY A 462 10.64 0.99 15.72
CA GLY A 462 11.13 -0.07 16.60
C GLY A 462 12.38 0.34 17.40
N LYS A 463 12.77 1.61 17.37
CA LYS A 463 13.88 2.12 18.18
C LYS A 463 13.39 2.34 19.60
N VAL A 464 14.15 1.85 20.57
CA VAL A 464 13.86 2.04 22.00
C VAL A 464 13.96 3.54 22.33
N VAL A 465 12.83 4.14 22.75
CA VAL A 465 12.72 5.56 23.15
C VAL A 465 12.50 5.74 24.66
N GLY A 466 12.31 4.64 25.39
CA GLY A 466 12.25 4.62 26.84
C GLY A 466 12.28 3.19 27.37
N GLN A 467 12.58 3.02 28.65
CA GLN A 467 12.64 1.71 29.31
C GLN A 467 11.88 1.76 30.63
N ILE A 468 11.24 0.67 31.04
CA ILE A 468 10.63 0.59 32.36
C ILE A 468 11.72 0.20 33.34
N GLY A 469 11.96 1.05 34.34
CA GLY A 469 12.88 0.75 35.43
C GLY A 469 12.25 0.99 36.78
N GLU A 470 12.83 0.36 37.79
CA GLU A 470 12.41 0.54 39.17
C GLU A 470 13.18 1.72 39.79
N VAL A 471 12.46 2.60 40.46
CA VAL A 471 13.01 3.72 41.23
C VAL A 471 12.52 3.65 42.67
N VAL A 472 13.25 4.30 43.56
CA VAL A 472 12.86 4.46 44.95
C VAL A 472 12.43 5.91 45.16
N ARG A 473 11.22 6.11 45.69
CA ARG A 473 10.70 7.42 46.11
C ARG A 473 10.74 7.57 47.62
N ASP A 474 11.14 8.76 48.09
CA ASP A 474 11.05 9.13 49.51
C ASP A 474 9.59 9.39 49.94
N ALA A 475 9.39 9.70 51.23
CA ALA A 475 8.07 9.99 51.80
C ALA A 475 7.38 11.23 51.17
N ASN A 476 8.14 12.08 50.48
CA ASN A 476 7.64 13.26 49.77
C ASN A 476 7.38 12.98 48.28
N GLY A 477 7.59 11.75 47.82
CA GLY A 477 7.40 11.34 46.42
C GLY A 477 8.57 11.68 45.49
N LYS A 478 9.69 12.20 46.02
CA LYS A 478 10.88 12.51 45.22
C LYS A 478 11.67 11.25 44.95
N ILE A 479 12.12 11.07 43.71
CA ILE A 479 12.97 9.95 43.32
C ILE A 479 14.36 10.13 43.92
N ILE A 480 14.79 9.16 44.73
CA ILE A 480 16.08 9.16 45.44
C ILE A 480 17.10 8.19 44.84
N GLY A 481 16.67 7.21 44.04
CA GLY A 481 17.57 6.27 43.37
C GLY A 481 16.86 5.31 42.42
N ARG A 482 17.64 4.57 41.62
CA ARG A 482 17.21 3.53 40.66
C ARG A 482 17.58 2.16 41.18
N VAL A 483 16.76 1.15 40.92
CA VAL A 483 17.05 -0.23 41.28
C VAL A 483 17.76 -0.92 40.13
N ILE A 484 18.96 -1.43 40.39
CA ILE A 484 19.77 -2.21 39.46
C ILE A 484 20.25 -3.45 40.21
N ASP A 485 19.89 -4.63 39.71
CA ASP A 485 20.25 -5.94 40.31
C ASP A 485 19.94 -6.05 41.82
N GLY A 486 18.78 -5.53 42.24
CA GLY A 486 18.35 -5.55 43.65
C GLY A 486 19.05 -4.53 44.55
N GLN A 487 19.86 -3.63 44.00
CA GLN A 487 20.51 -2.54 44.71
C GLN A 487 19.94 -1.19 44.30
N VAL A 488 19.83 -0.26 45.26
CA VAL A 488 19.37 1.10 45.02
C VAL A 488 20.59 1.98 44.75
N VAL A 489 20.65 2.60 43.57
CA VAL A 489 21.76 3.40 43.07
C VAL A 489 21.31 4.85 42.88
N ASP A 490 22.03 5.81 43.43
CA ASP A 490 21.71 7.24 43.29
C ASP A 490 22.05 7.80 41.89
N GLY A 491 21.76 9.08 41.67
CA GLY A 491 22.03 9.78 40.40
C GLY A 491 23.51 9.85 40.00
N ASN A 492 24.43 9.61 40.95
CA ASN A 492 25.87 9.62 40.74
C ASN A 492 26.46 8.20 40.57
N GLY A 493 25.62 7.16 40.58
CA GLY A 493 26.06 5.77 40.45
C GLY A 493 26.48 5.12 41.78
N LYS A 494 26.27 5.78 42.93
CA LYS A 494 26.62 5.22 44.24
C LYS A 494 25.47 4.37 44.77
N VAL A 495 25.80 3.19 45.28
CA VAL A 495 24.82 2.32 45.96
C VAL A 495 24.44 2.91 47.31
N ILE A 496 23.16 3.23 47.48
CA ILE A 496 22.58 3.85 48.68
C ILE A 496 21.69 2.88 49.47
N GLY A 497 21.31 1.73 48.90
CA GLY A 497 20.48 0.74 49.58
C GLY A 497 20.33 -0.58 48.84
N LYS A 498 19.53 -1.48 49.41
CA LYS A 498 19.16 -2.77 48.81
C LYS A 498 17.66 -2.98 48.87
N ILE A 499 17.13 -3.72 47.91
CA ILE A 499 15.74 -4.14 47.89
C ILE A 499 15.60 -5.44 48.67
N LYS A 500 14.70 -5.45 49.65
CA LYS A 500 14.30 -6.64 50.41
C LYS A 500 12.80 -6.60 50.63
N ASP A 501 12.10 -7.67 50.25
CA ASP A 501 10.64 -7.81 50.36
C ASP A 501 9.86 -6.63 49.73
N GLY A 502 10.33 -6.14 48.57
CA GLY A 502 9.71 -5.03 47.84
C GLY A 502 9.90 -3.65 48.47
N LYS A 503 10.72 -3.52 49.52
CA LYS A 503 11.05 -2.25 50.17
C LYS A 503 12.52 -1.91 49.97
N ALA A 504 12.80 -0.62 49.74
CA ALA A 504 14.16 -0.12 49.72
C ALA A 504 14.65 0.11 51.15
N LEU A 505 15.77 -0.51 51.51
CA LEU A 505 16.39 -0.42 52.83
C LEU A 505 17.81 0.13 52.71
N THR A 506 18.22 1.00 53.65
CA THR A 506 19.63 1.42 53.78
C THR A 506 20.49 0.21 54.15
N ALA A 507 21.82 0.37 54.07
CA ALA A 507 22.77 -0.64 54.57
C ALA A 507 22.52 -1.01 56.05
N ASP A 508 21.98 -0.07 56.84
CA ASP A 508 21.65 -0.25 58.26
C ASP A 508 20.22 -0.80 58.50
N GLY A 509 19.48 -1.16 57.45
CA GLY A 509 18.14 -1.74 57.55
C GLY A 509 16.99 -0.75 57.78
N LYS A 510 17.23 0.57 57.68
CA LYS A 510 16.17 1.59 57.76
C LYS A 510 15.45 1.73 56.42
N ALA A 511 14.14 1.99 56.44
CA ALA A 511 13.37 2.22 55.23
C ALA A 511 13.84 3.49 54.49
N LEU A 512 14.30 3.33 53.25
CA LEU A 512 14.67 4.42 52.33
C LEU A 512 13.46 5.02 51.64
N GLY A 513 12.49 4.18 51.27
CA GLY A 513 11.39 4.60 50.43
C GLY A 513 10.60 3.44 49.84
N GLN A 514 9.62 3.79 49.02
CA GLN A 514 8.81 2.83 48.27
C GLN A 514 9.40 2.62 46.88
N VAL A 515 9.41 1.36 46.42
CA VAL A 515 9.80 1.02 45.05
C VAL A 515 8.62 1.30 44.14
N ASP A 516 8.87 2.05 43.09
CA ASP A 516 7.90 2.41 42.07
C ASP A 516 8.48 2.09 40.68
N LYS A 517 7.62 1.74 39.72
CA LYS A 517 8.02 1.47 38.34
C LYS A 517 7.74 2.71 37.51
N VAL A 518 8.79 3.34 37.01
CA VAL A 518 8.69 4.56 36.19
C VAL A 518 9.31 4.34 34.83
N MET A 519 8.87 5.16 33.88
CA MET A 519 9.56 5.26 32.60
C MET A 519 10.92 5.92 32.82
N LEU A 520 11.95 5.34 32.24
CA LEU A 520 13.29 5.91 32.17
C LEU A 520 13.62 6.27 30.72
N ASP A 521 14.40 7.32 30.49
CA ASP A 521 14.93 7.69 29.18
C ASP A 521 16.07 6.74 28.72
N GLU A 522 16.62 6.99 27.52
CA GLU A 522 17.74 6.22 26.95
C GLU A 522 19.00 6.26 27.85
N GLN A 523 19.14 7.27 28.71
CA GLN A 523 20.21 7.45 29.70
C GLN A 523 19.84 6.90 31.09
N GLY A 524 18.69 6.22 31.19
CA GLY A 524 18.19 5.63 32.43
C GLY A 524 17.61 6.63 33.42
N ARG A 525 17.43 7.91 33.10
CA ARG A 525 16.85 8.91 34.01
C ARG A 525 15.33 8.80 34.03
N PRO A 526 14.67 8.95 35.18
CA PRO A 526 13.22 8.93 35.28
C PRO A 526 12.56 10.02 34.43
N LYS A 527 11.54 9.64 33.67
CA LYS A 527 10.66 10.47 32.86
C LYS A 527 9.26 10.37 33.46
N ASP A 528 8.92 11.31 34.35
CA ASP A 528 7.75 11.21 35.25
C ASP A 528 6.45 11.87 34.71
N ASP A 529 6.39 12.13 33.40
CA ASP A 529 5.30 12.91 32.78
C ASP A 529 4.44 12.09 31.79
N GLY A 530 4.66 10.77 31.74
CA GLY A 530 3.96 9.87 30.82
C GLY A 530 2.87 9.03 31.51
N VAL A 531 1.61 9.23 31.15
CA VAL A 531 0.52 8.32 31.59
C VAL A 531 0.44 7.11 30.66
N ARG A 532 0.49 5.91 31.25
CA ARG A 532 0.34 4.63 30.55
C ARG A 532 -1.14 4.25 30.48
N VAL A 533 -1.67 4.06 29.28
CA VAL A 533 -3.07 3.68 29.07
C VAL A 533 -3.12 2.32 28.38
N ALA A 534 -3.81 1.36 29.00
CA ALA A 534 -4.09 0.07 28.40
C ALA A 534 -5.29 0.18 27.47
N ARG A 535 -5.15 -0.33 26.25
CA ARG A 535 -6.23 -0.43 25.27
C ARG A 535 -6.34 -1.86 24.77
N ASP A 536 -7.55 -2.30 24.47
CA ASP A 536 -7.75 -3.57 23.76
C ASP A 536 -7.44 -3.44 22.26
N ALA A 537 -7.49 -4.56 21.54
CA ALA A 537 -7.26 -4.63 20.09
C ALA A 537 -8.23 -3.77 19.25
N SER A 538 -9.40 -3.40 19.80
CA SER A 538 -10.35 -2.49 19.16
C SER A 538 -10.02 -1.01 19.41
N GLY A 539 -9.02 -0.72 20.24
CA GLY A 539 -8.60 0.62 20.64
C GLY A 539 -9.37 1.20 21.83
N LYS A 540 -10.30 0.43 22.42
CA LYS A 540 -11.06 0.83 23.61
C LYS A 540 -10.14 0.86 24.83
N VAL A 541 -10.25 1.91 25.64
CA VAL A 541 -9.48 2.06 26.87
C VAL A 541 -9.97 1.04 27.91
N LEU A 542 -9.06 0.19 28.39
CA LEU A 542 -9.28 -0.73 29.50
C LEU A 542 -9.01 -0.05 30.86
N GLY A 543 -8.07 0.89 30.89
CA GLY A 543 -7.73 1.65 32.10
C GLY A 543 -6.35 2.27 32.05
N THR A 544 -5.96 2.94 33.14
CA THR A 544 -4.60 3.45 33.33
C THR A 544 -3.73 2.37 33.97
N VAL A 545 -2.51 2.18 33.46
CA VAL A 545 -1.58 1.18 33.99
C VAL A 545 -0.68 1.79 35.06
N VAL A 546 -0.75 1.23 36.27
CA VAL A 546 0.11 1.56 37.40
C VAL A 546 0.86 0.30 37.83
N GLY A 547 2.17 0.25 37.58
CA GLY A 547 2.96 -0.96 37.76
C GLY A 547 2.50 -2.08 36.82
N ASP A 548 2.02 -3.20 37.40
CA ASP A 548 1.36 -4.33 36.72
C ASP A 548 -0.17 -4.23 36.76
N ARG A 549 -0.76 -3.27 37.48
CA ARG A 549 -2.21 -3.16 37.66
C ARG A 549 -2.81 -2.25 36.62
N VAL A 550 -3.94 -2.67 36.05
CA VAL A 550 -4.79 -1.82 35.20
C VAL A 550 -5.93 -1.31 36.07
N LEU A 551 -6.05 0.01 36.16
CA LEU A 551 -7.04 0.71 36.99
C LEU A 551 -8.08 1.41 36.12
N ASP A 552 -9.36 1.32 36.49
CA ASP A 552 -10.41 2.10 35.87
C ASP A 552 -10.38 3.59 36.26
N GLU A 553 -11.33 4.37 35.74
CA GLU A 553 -11.48 5.79 36.07
C GLU A 553 -11.80 6.02 37.54
N GLN A 554 -12.33 5.04 38.27
CA GLN A 554 -12.56 5.16 39.72
C GLN A 554 -11.34 4.69 40.54
N GLY A 555 -10.26 4.26 39.91
CA GLY A 555 -9.09 3.71 40.59
C GLY A 555 -9.26 2.27 41.08
N ARG A 556 -10.31 1.56 40.64
CA ARG A 556 -10.50 0.14 40.93
C ARG A 556 -9.64 -0.68 39.97
N GLU A 557 -8.98 -1.68 40.53
CA GLU A 557 -8.20 -2.63 39.72
C GLU A 557 -9.13 -3.53 38.91
N VAL A 558 -9.08 -3.37 37.58
CA VAL A 558 -9.80 -4.21 36.61
C VAL A 558 -9.03 -5.50 36.31
N GLY A 559 -7.70 -5.48 36.37
CA GLY A 559 -6.88 -6.67 36.17
C GLY A 559 -5.38 -6.37 36.25
N LYS A 560 -4.57 -7.41 36.01
CA LYS A 560 -3.11 -7.35 35.97
C LYS A 560 -2.57 -7.59 34.56
N LEU A 561 -1.62 -6.76 34.15
CA LEU A 561 -0.90 -6.87 32.89
C LEU A 561 0.19 -7.93 33.01
N VAL A 562 0.05 -9.03 32.26
CA VAL A 562 1.01 -10.14 32.20
C VAL A 562 1.19 -10.52 30.72
N ASP A 563 2.43 -10.44 30.22
CA ASP A 563 2.79 -10.84 28.85
C ASP A 563 1.89 -10.26 27.73
N GLY A 564 1.55 -8.97 27.82
CA GLY A 564 0.70 -8.29 26.83
C GLY A 564 -0.80 -8.60 26.97
N LYS A 565 -1.19 -9.33 28.01
CA LYS A 565 -2.58 -9.67 28.34
C LYS A 565 -3.00 -8.99 29.63
N VAL A 566 -4.27 -8.61 29.74
CA VAL A 566 -4.85 -8.18 31.01
C VAL A 566 -5.64 -9.33 31.59
N ILE A 567 -5.20 -9.83 32.75
CA ILE A 567 -5.81 -10.94 33.48
C ILE A 567 -6.66 -10.37 34.61
N GLY A 568 -7.94 -10.68 34.63
CA GLY A 568 -8.87 -10.30 35.68
C GLY A 568 -8.51 -10.93 37.02
N LYS A 569 -9.12 -10.41 38.10
CA LYS A 569 -8.94 -10.96 39.45
C LYS A 569 -9.45 -12.40 39.60
N ASP A 570 -10.31 -12.82 38.68
CA ASP A 570 -10.85 -14.17 38.54
C ASP A 570 -9.93 -15.11 37.74
N GLY A 571 -8.78 -14.63 37.26
CA GLY A 571 -7.84 -15.39 36.45
C GLY A 571 -8.24 -15.49 34.97
N GLN A 572 -9.33 -14.86 34.54
CA GLN A 572 -9.73 -14.84 33.13
C GLN A 572 -8.93 -13.80 32.36
N VAL A 573 -8.60 -14.09 31.10
CA VAL A 573 -7.98 -13.11 30.20
C VAL A 573 -9.08 -12.13 29.76
N LEU A 574 -9.02 -10.90 30.27
CA LEU A 574 -9.93 -9.81 29.91
C LEU A 574 -9.58 -9.21 28.55
N ALA A 575 -8.30 -9.25 28.16
CA ALA A 575 -7.84 -8.87 26.83
C ALA A 575 -6.51 -9.56 26.51
N ASP A 576 -6.41 -10.10 25.28
CA ASP A 576 -5.30 -10.98 24.84
C ASP A 576 -4.22 -10.24 24.02
N ALA A 577 -4.56 -9.07 23.48
CA ALA A 577 -3.68 -8.20 22.71
C ALA A 577 -3.87 -6.76 23.21
N VAL A 578 -3.22 -6.45 24.33
CA VAL A 578 -3.36 -5.16 25.01
C VAL A 578 -2.23 -4.23 24.58
N ASP A 579 -2.61 -3.18 23.87
CA ASP A 579 -1.70 -2.10 23.52
C ASP A 579 -1.54 -1.16 24.71
N ILE A 580 -0.32 -1.02 25.21
CA ILE A 580 0.02 0.01 26.20
C ILE A 580 0.55 1.24 25.46
N GLU A 581 -0.23 2.31 25.50
CA GLU A 581 0.14 3.61 24.93
C GLU A 581 0.69 4.51 26.04
N VAL A 582 1.85 5.12 25.79
CA VAL A 582 2.43 6.14 26.67
C VAL A 582 2.13 7.54 26.13
N GLN A 583 1.27 8.27 26.84
CA GLN A 583 0.93 9.66 26.51
C GLN A 583 1.91 10.61 27.20
N GLN A 584 2.85 11.19 26.44
CA GLN A 584 3.98 11.95 26.98
C GLN A 584 3.67 13.39 27.45
N ASP A 585 2.41 13.83 27.37
CA ASP A 585 1.95 15.16 27.81
C ASP A 585 0.59 15.06 28.52
N ALA A 586 0.37 13.97 29.25
CA ALA A 586 -0.89 13.71 29.93
C ALA A 586 -0.65 13.35 31.39
N VAL A 587 -1.56 13.79 32.27
CA VAL A 587 -1.61 13.43 33.68
C VAL A 587 -2.98 12.89 34.03
N ARG A 588 -3.02 12.03 35.04
CA ARG A 588 -4.28 11.54 35.58
C ARG A 588 -4.77 12.57 36.60
N VAL A 589 -5.94 13.14 36.42
CA VAL A 589 -6.50 14.18 37.30
C VAL A 589 -7.63 13.59 38.12
N ALA A 590 -7.50 13.66 39.45
CA ALA A 590 -8.57 13.30 40.37
C ALA A 590 -9.57 14.44 40.47
N ARG A 591 -10.85 14.14 40.22
CA ARG A 591 -11.99 15.05 40.33
C ARG A 591 -13.02 14.52 41.32
N ASP A 592 -13.64 15.41 42.08
CA ASP A 592 -14.76 15.06 42.94
C ASP A 592 -16.05 14.79 42.16
N ALA A 593 -17.12 14.41 42.87
CA ALA A 593 -18.43 14.13 42.27
C ALA A 593 -19.08 15.34 41.58
N SER A 594 -18.60 16.57 41.83
CA SER A 594 -19.04 17.79 41.15
C SER A 594 -18.21 18.12 39.90
N GLY A 595 -17.18 17.31 39.61
CA GLY A 595 -16.25 17.52 38.50
C GLY A 595 -15.10 18.47 38.82
N LYS A 596 -14.98 18.96 40.07
CA LYS A 596 -13.89 19.85 40.50
C LYS A 596 -12.60 19.06 40.67
N ALA A 597 -11.49 19.58 40.14
CA ALA A 597 -10.18 18.97 40.28
C ALA A 597 -9.66 19.07 41.72
N ILE A 598 -9.25 17.93 42.28
CA ILE A 598 -8.65 17.80 43.62
C ILE A 598 -7.11 17.79 43.50
N GLY A 599 -6.58 17.14 42.46
CA GLY A 599 -5.14 16.95 42.32
C GLY A 599 -4.75 16.07 41.13
N THR A 600 -3.45 15.97 40.86
CA THR A 600 -2.89 15.00 39.92
C THR A 600 -2.61 13.68 40.63
N VAL A 601 -2.88 12.56 39.98
CA VAL A 601 -2.67 11.21 40.49
C VAL A 601 -1.39 10.64 39.90
N LYS A 602 -0.38 10.38 40.75
CA LYS A 602 0.82 9.63 40.38
C LYS A 602 0.83 8.30 41.14
N GLY A 603 0.76 7.20 40.39
CA GLY A 603 0.48 5.88 40.95
C GLY A 603 -0.89 5.84 41.61
N ASP A 604 -0.92 5.61 42.93
CA ASP A 604 -2.13 5.65 43.76
C ASP A 604 -2.22 6.94 44.59
N THR A 605 -1.24 7.85 44.50
CA THR A 605 -1.16 9.05 45.35
C THR A 605 -1.66 10.30 44.60
N VAL A 606 -2.51 11.09 45.26
CA VAL A 606 -3.05 12.35 44.77
C VAL A 606 -2.20 13.51 45.30
N TYR A 607 -1.75 14.38 44.41
CA TYR A 607 -0.95 15.57 44.67
C TYR A 607 -1.73 16.83 44.30
N ASP A 608 -1.70 17.84 45.16
CA ASP A 608 -2.30 19.14 44.86
C ASP A 608 -1.47 19.94 43.85
N ALA A 609 -1.94 21.13 43.48
CA ALA A 609 -1.28 22.04 42.54
C ALA A 609 0.13 22.49 43.01
N SER A 610 0.42 22.40 44.31
CA SER A 610 1.74 22.72 44.89
C SER A 610 2.69 21.52 44.95
N GLY A 611 2.21 20.34 44.54
CA GLY A 611 2.95 19.08 44.61
C GLY A 611 2.95 18.43 45.99
N LYS A 612 2.09 18.88 46.92
CA LYS A 612 1.93 18.26 48.24
C LYS A 612 0.92 17.11 48.18
N VAL A 613 1.20 16.05 48.93
CA VAL A 613 0.32 14.87 49.01
C VAL A 613 -1.00 15.24 49.68
N VAL A 614 -2.10 14.99 48.96
CA VAL A 614 -3.47 15.11 49.46
C VAL A 614 -3.92 13.80 50.11
N GLY A 615 -3.61 12.66 49.48
CA GLY A 615 -3.98 11.33 49.98
C GLY A 615 -3.80 10.24 48.93
N LYS A 616 -4.31 9.02 49.19
CA LYS A 616 -4.30 7.91 48.23
C LYS A 616 -5.67 7.68 47.62
N LEU A 617 -5.74 7.49 46.31
CA LEU A 617 -6.95 7.15 45.58
C LEU A 617 -7.20 5.63 45.66
N VAL A 618 -8.31 5.23 46.28
CA VAL A 618 -8.74 3.84 46.41
C VAL A 618 -10.25 3.77 46.23
N ASP A 619 -10.72 2.99 45.25
CA ASP A 619 -12.15 2.71 45.00
C ASP A 619 -13.05 3.96 44.96
N GLY A 620 -12.63 4.98 44.22
CA GLY A 620 -13.36 6.24 44.07
C GLY A 620 -13.34 7.11 45.34
N LYS A 621 -12.37 6.90 46.24
CA LYS A 621 -12.18 7.69 47.46
C LYS A 621 -10.73 8.15 47.58
N VAL A 622 -10.50 9.36 48.08
CA VAL A 622 -9.16 9.77 48.55
C VAL A 622 -9.08 9.51 50.04
N VAL A 623 -8.08 8.74 50.49
CA VAL A 623 -7.83 8.43 51.90
C VAL A 623 -6.52 9.04 52.41
N ASP A 624 -6.48 9.47 53.66
CA ASP A 624 -5.26 9.96 54.31
C ASP A 624 -4.31 8.82 54.72
N ALA A 625 -3.15 9.17 55.29
CA ALA A 625 -2.15 8.19 55.76
C ALA A 625 -2.66 7.25 56.88
N ASN A 626 -3.75 7.63 57.57
CA ASN A 626 -4.38 6.85 58.63
C ASN A 626 -5.58 6.04 58.13
N GLY A 627 -5.93 6.15 56.84
CA GLY A 627 -7.05 5.45 56.22
C GLY A 627 -8.39 6.17 56.32
N ASN A 628 -8.44 7.42 56.80
CA ASN A 628 -9.67 8.21 56.84
C ASN A 628 -10.04 8.71 55.44
N VAL A 629 -11.33 8.67 55.10
CA VAL A 629 -11.84 9.14 53.81
C VAL A 629 -11.88 10.67 53.81
N LEU A 630 -11.07 11.30 52.95
CA LEU A 630 -11.00 12.75 52.74
C LEU A 630 -12.02 13.22 51.70
N ALA A 631 -12.27 12.41 50.67
CA ALA A 631 -13.25 12.71 49.62
C ALA A 631 -13.78 11.41 48.99
N SER A 632 -15.03 11.43 48.52
CA SER A 632 -15.74 10.27 47.95
C SER A 632 -16.42 10.62 46.62
N GLY A 633 -16.60 9.63 45.74
CA GLY A 633 -17.15 9.85 44.41
C GLY A 633 -16.10 10.40 43.44
N ILE A 634 -14.86 9.99 43.65
CA ILE A 634 -13.70 10.49 42.92
C ILE A 634 -13.55 9.74 41.61
N SER A 635 -13.36 10.50 40.54
CA SER A 635 -12.95 9.98 39.23
C SER A 635 -11.54 10.47 38.90
N ALA A 636 -10.75 9.64 38.26
CA ALA A 636 -9.36 9.87 37.91
C ALA A 636 -9.18 9.60 36.42
N ALA A 637 -9.44 10.65 35.63
CA ALA A 637 -9.38 10.62 34.18
C ALA A 637 -8.01 11.08 33.68
N VAL A 638 -7.60 10.60 32.50
CA VAL A 638 -6.37 11.04 31.84
C VAL A 638 -6.66 12.29 31.03
N GLU A 639 -5.95 13.37 31.33
CA GLU A 639 -6.11 14.69 30.72
C GLU A 639 -4.77 15.23 30.23
N GLY A 640 -4.76 16.11 29.24
CA GLY A 640 -3.53 16.76 28.81
C GLY A 640 -2.95 17.66 29.92
N GLN A 641 -1.63 17.71 30.06
CA GLN A 641 -0.93 18.46 31.11
C GLN A 641 -1.43 19.91 31.22
N ALA A 642 -1.56 20.62 30.09
CA ALA A 642 -2.04 22.00 30.08
C ALA A 642 -3.51 22.16 30.54
N GLN A 643 -4.36 21.16 30.28
CA GLN A 643 -5.75 21.17 30.76
C GLN A 643 -5.82 20.91 32.25
N ALA A 644 -5.00 19.97 32.74
CA ALA A 644 -4.87 19.67 34.17
C ALA A 644 -4.36 20.89 34.95
N ASP A 645 -3.30 21.54 34.46
CA ASP A 645 -2.72 22.73 35.09
C ASP A 645 -3.74 23.87 35.17
N THR A 646 -4.54 24.08 34.11
CA THR A 646 -5.62 25.08 34.10
C THR A 646 -6.72 24.72 35.10
N ALA A 647 -7.15 23.45 35.15
CA ALA A 647 -8.19 23.00 36.07
C ALA A 647 -7.75 23.06 37.54
N LEU A 648 -6.47 22.83 37.81
CA LEU A 648 -5.88 22.90 39.15
C LEU A 648 -5.63 24.33 39.60
N ALA A 649 -5.28 25.24 38.68
CA ALA A 649 -5.17 26.67 38.96
C ALA A 649 -6.51 27.28 39.38
N VAL A 650 -7.60 26.95 38.67
CA VAL A 650 -8.97 27.39 38.99
C VAL A 650 -9.43 26.83 40.34
N ALA A 651 -9.00 25.61 40.71
CA ALA A 651 -9.30 25.02 42.01
C ALA A 651 -8.50 25.67 43.16
N GLY A 652 -7.27 26.12 42.88
CA GLY A 652 -6.36 26.77 43.83
C GLY A 652 -6.76 28.20 44.20
N GLU A 653 -7.34 28.97 43.27
CA GLU A 653 -7.85 30.33 43.57
C GLU A 653 -9.02 30.33 44.58
N ALA A 654 -9.76 29.23 44.69
CA ALA A 654 -10.82 29.07 45.70
C ALA A 654 -10.31 28.61 47.08
N GLN A 655 -9.01 28.31 47.22
CA GLN A 655 -8.45 27.69 48.42
C GLN A 655 -7.90 28.70 49.45
N GLU A 656 -7.85 30.00 49.13
CA GLU A 656 -7.54 31.05 50.10
C GLU A 656 -8.73 31.43 51.01
N GLY A 657 -9.92 30.82 50.83
CA GLY A 657 -11.13 31.21 51.56
C GLY A 657 -11.87 30.13 52.36
N ALA A 658 -11.57 28.84 52.22
CA ALA A 658 -12.35 27.81 52.91
C ALA A 658 -11.55 26.55 53.22
N ALA A 659 -11.33 26.29 54.51
CA ALA A 659 -11.02 24.95 55.00
C ALA A 659 -12.17 24.00 54.58
N PRO A 660 -11.89 22.78 54.08
CA PRO A 660 -12.94 21.82 53.80
C PRO A 660 -13.61 21.48 55.13
N GLN A 661 -14.89 21.86 55.28
CA GLN A 661 -15.69 21.37 56.38
C GLN A 661 -15.81 19.86 56.21
N ALA A 662 -15.18 19.12 57.12
CA ALA A 662 -15.39 17.69 57.26
C ALA A 662 -16.89 17.46 57.45
N SER A 663 -17.54 16.81 56.48
CA SER A 663 -18.92 16.36 56.63
C SER A 663 -18.92 15.29 57.71
N ARG A 664 -19.27 15.70 58.94
CA ARG A 664 -19.37 14.80 60.10
C ARG A 664 -20.59 13.90 59.84
N MET A 665 -20.34 12.63 59.58
CA MET A 665 -21.39 11.61 59.55
C MET A 665 -21.69 11.21 60.99
N VAL A 666 -22.96 11.26 61.40
CA VAL A 666 -23.37 10.84 62.75
C VAL A 666 -24.26 9.62 62.61
N GLN A 667 -23.98 8.61 63.45
CA GLN A 667 -24.85 7.46 63.61
C GLN A 667 -26.01 7.86 64.51
N PHE A 668 -27.21 7.93 63.93
CA PHE A 668 -28.44 8.22 64.64
C PHE A 668 -29.14 6.92 65.01
N ILE A 669 -29.44 6.77 66.30
CA ILE A 669 -30.33 5.73 66.81
C ILE A 669 -31.68 6.40 67.07
N PRO A 670 -32.71 6.17 66.25
CA PRO A 670 -34.04 6.70 66.50
C PRO A 670 -34.57 6.15 67.82
N GLY A 671 -34.75 7.00 68.83
CA GLY A 671 -35.35 6.61 70.10
C GLY A 671 -36.83 6.31 69.94
N GLY A 672 -37.21 5.04 70.08
CA GLY A 672 -38.61 4.60 70.14
C GLY A 672 -38.70 3.08 70.33
N THR A 673 -39.64 2.60 71.14
CA THR A 673 -39.87 1.16 71.34
C THR A 673 -40.68 0.58 70.19
N GLY A 674 -39.98 0.13 69.14
CA GLY A 674 -40.58 -0.71 68.10
C GLY A 674 -40.97 -2.08 68.67
N LYS A 675 -42.13 -2.61 68.26
CA LYS A 675 -42.69 -3.88 68.79
C LYS A 675 -41.82 -5.12 68.53
N ASP A 676 -40.80 -5.02 67.66
CA ASP A 676 -39.95 -6.15 67.25
C ASP A 676 -38.43 -5.90 67.46
N GLY A 677 -38.05 -5.19 68.53
CA GLY A 677 -36.77 -5.38 69.24
C GLY A 677 -35.43 -5.03 68.55
N ILE A 678 -35.36 -4.70 67.25
CA ILE A 678 -34.11 -4.30 66.59
C ILE A 678 -34.36 -3.10 65.66
N ILE A 679 -33.69 -1.97 65.95
CA ILE A 679 -33.72 -0.76 65.12
C ILE A 679 -32.38 -0.66 64.39
N PRO A 680 -32.36 -0.56 63.04
CA PRO A 680 -31.13 -0.38 62.30
C PRO A 680 -30.56 1.03 62.52
N ILE A 681 -29.25 1.12 62.78
CA ILE A 681 -28.51 2.37 62.90
C ILE A 681 -28.49 3.07 61.54
N GLN A 682 -28.97 4.31 61.48
CA GLN A 682 -28.93 5.12 60.27
C GLN A 682 -27.74 6.07 60.31
N THR A 683 -26.95 6.09 59.23
CA THR A 683 -25.85 7.04 59.06
C THR A 683 -26.36 8.20 58.24
N ILE A 684 -26.40 9.40 58.84
CA ILE A 684 -26.89 10.62 58.20
C ILE A 684 -25.81 11.70 58.22
N ARG A 685 -25.82 12.56 57.20
CA ARG A 685 -24.95 13.75 57.13
C ARG A 685 -25.44 14.78 58.14
N MET A 686 -24.56 15.27 59.02
CA MET A 686 -24.83 16.52 59.72
C MET A 686 -24.64 17.67 58.73
N GLU A 687 -25.74 18.29 58.35
CA GLU A 687 -25.77 19.68 57.87
C GLU A 687 -26.22 20.59 59.00
#